data_AF-A0A818IVI0-F1
#
_entry.id   AF-A0A818IVI0-F1
#
_cell.length_a   1.000
_cell.length_b   1.000
_cell.length_c   1.000
_cell.angle_alpha   90.00
_cell.angle_beta   90.00
_cell.angle_gamma   90.00
#
_symmetry.space_group_name_H-M   'P 1'
#
loop_
_entity.id
_entity.type
_entity.pdbx_description
1 polymer ?
#
loop_
_entity_poly.entity_id
_entity_poly.type
_entity_poly.pdbx_seq_one_letter_code
_entity_poly.pdbx_strand_id
1 'polypeptide(L)'
;MLSFKKEMKFVFTTNNKKVDEIESKLFEKIQTWERKFETGMPTPQRAKILIDMKRIANNIPSFRTKMNEKIDLILFKFKNSKKNSNDFGKLGIILNQEETGIGQSIVADHTAFQGYSLSLFNEKTQKHGIDYVLDNITGDILDKTRLKKRYDDFRRKYDELVRQYIKPSMASDQLIANTKLLTGDIKQQANQIDWDASIRNKIPELAAHIFALWTLQNAHHYFEDDSVENRNSYLLQPHAAQIISIFRMLGIDDTKEQLSNNIIQIGTGEGKSVILGAVASILALLGFDVCCACYSEYLSQRDYKAFISLFNSLGISSHIQYGTFNKLCEHIVNENGDIRQVVEQLILKDSNIAVEKAKIIKRPKILLIDEVDVFFSRDFYGNVYTPAVSLKEPTVTSLVDYIWTQRKSNLTLNKIKDTHEYRNCCTRFPKWELLIQEAIKDMLFDVNNFESHNYVIKEDKIGYIEQDNIIYNVVYGYKTLFAYYFEHEKGKISKESLKDNICIRIKCGSFSYAETSLQFKYIMGVTGTLVTLSDLEKAIIKSVYKIEKNTIIPSVFGKNNLRFTKKDDIKIENGDDYFNVIKREIDDRLVATISGKRAVLVFFESEKKLKEFYESKALELIKESVVYLTEEASSPEKEIAIQGATKSDRITLFTKNFGRGTDFICYDPRVALNGGIHVIQTFLSEEMSEEVQIKGRTARQGDYGSYCMILLDKDLEKYQIDRNDIENVRDGKSVAII
;
A
#
# COMPACT_ATOMS: atom_id res chain seq x y z
N MET A 1 30.06 -18.02 -28.16
CA MET A 1 28.59 -17.95 -28.04
C MET A 1 27.90 -19.16 -28.67
N LEU A 2 28.23 -19.58 -29.90
CA LEU A 2 27.68 -20.79 -30.52
C LEU A 2 28.06 -22.10 -29.81
N SER A 3 29.27 -22.20 -29.23
CA SER A 3 29.65 -23.39 -28.45
C SER A 3 28.88 -23.48 -27.12
N PHE A 4 28.69 -22.35 -26.43
CA PHE A 4 27.95 -22.28 -25.16
C PHE A 4 26.44 -22.57 -25.33
N LYS A 5 25.82 -22.10 -26.44
CA LYS A 5 24.44 -22.46 -26.79
C LYS A 5 24.29 -23.95 -27.16
N LYS A 6 25.30 -24.55 -27.81
CA LYS A 6 25.29 -25.99 -28.14
C LYS A 6 25.44 -26.88 -26.90
N GLU A 7 26.23 -26.46 -25.91
CA GLU A 7 26.36 -27.16 -24.64
C GLU A 7 25.07 -27.10 -23.82
N MET A 8 24.41 -25.94 -23.73
CA MET A 8 23.16 -25.82 -22.97
C MET A 8 21.97 -26.62 -23.53
N LYS A 9 21.86 -26.75 -24.86
CA LYS A 9 20.75 -27.49 -25.50
C LYS A 9 20.83 -29.01 -25.28
N PHE A 10 21.97 -29.54 -24.84
CA PHE A 10 22.20 -30.97 -24.61
C PHE A 10 22.02 -31.38 -23.13
N VAL A 11 21.99 -30.43 -22.19
CA VAL A 11 22.07 -30.71 -20.74
C VAL A 11 20.71 -30.90 -20.07
N PHE A 12 19.61 -30.45 -20.68
CA PHE A 12 18.27 -30.62 -20.10
C PHE A 12 17.70 -32.04 -20.16
N THR A 13 18.46 -33.03 -20.64
CA THR A 13 17.97 -34.41 -20.79
C THR A 13 18.74 -35.48 -20.02
N THR A 14 19.86 -35.23 -19.32
CA THR A 14 20.50 -36.26 -18.44
C THR A 14 21.75 -35.74 -17.71
N ASN A 15 21.89 -36.10 -16.42
CA ASN A 15 23.05 -36.02 -15.49
C ASN A 15 23.28 -34.77 -14.61
N ASN A 16 23.08 -34.94 -13.28
CA ASN A 16 23.49 -34.00 -12.22
C ASN A 16 25.00 -33.70 -12.18
N LYS A 17 25.88 -34.65 -12.54
CA LYS A 17 27.34 -34.43 -12.56
C LYS A 17 27.81 -33.33 -13.51
N LYS A 18 27.07 -33.07 -14.61
CA LYS A 18 27.42 -32.00 -15.57
C LYS A 18 27.01 -30.61 -15.06
N VAL A 19 25.98 -30.54 -14.22
CA VAL A 19 25.57 -29.29 -13.58
C VAL A 19 26.67 -28.83 -12.64
N ASP A 20 27.16 -29.71 -11.75
CA ASP A 20 28.23 -29.40 -10.79
C ASP A 20 29.55 -28.93 -11.46
N GLU A 21 29.91 -29.50 -12.61
CA GLU A 21 31.07 -29.05 -13.41
C GLU A 21 30.85 -27.65 -14.02
N ILE A 22 29.64 -27.36 -14.51
CA ILE A 22 29.28 -26.03 -15.03
C ILE A 22 29.28 -25.02 -13.88
N GLU A 23 28.70 -25.36 -12.73
CA GLU A 23 28.69 -24.53 -11.53
C GLU A 23 30.13 -24.15 -11.12
N SER A 24 31.03 -25.13 -11.08
CA SER A 24 32.43 -24.93 -10.71
C SER A 24 33.16 -24.00 -11.69
N LYS A 25 33.04 -24.23 -13.00
CA LYS A 25 33.64 -23.36 -14.03
C LYS A 25 33.08 -21.94 -14.00
N LEU A 26 31.80 -21.79 -13.74
CA LEU A 26 31.14 -20.49 -13.60
C LEU A 26 31.71 -19.76 -12.38
N PHE A 27 31.86 -20.46 -11.25
CA PHE A 27 32.43 -19.92 -10.01
C PHE A 27 33.88 -19.48 -10.18
N GLU A 28 34.73 -20.27 -10.84
CA GLU A 28 36.11 -19.86 -11.17
C GLU A 28 36.17 -18.60 -12.03
N LYS A 29 35.27 -18.50 -13.01
CA LYS A 29 35.17 -17.32 -13.88
C LYS A 29 34.74 -16.08 -13.08
N ILE A 30 33.79 -16.23 -12.15
CA ILE A 30 33.34 -15.16 -11.27
C ILE A 30 34.46 -14.71 -10.33
N GLN A 31 35.20 -15.64 -9.72
CA GLN A 31 36.38 -15.29 -8.91
C GLN A 31 37.43 -14.55 -9.72
N THR A 32 37.64 -14.96 -10.97
CA THR A 32 38.55 -14.27 -11.90
C THR A 32 38.06 -12.85 -12.19
N TRP A 33 36.76 -12.66 -12.39
CA TRP A 33 36.16 -11.34 -12.58
C TRP A 33 36.24 -10.47 -11.33
N GLU A 34 36.00 -11.03 -10.14
CA GLU A 34 36.15 -10.33 -8.85
C GLU A 34 37.59 -9.81 -8.69
N ARG A 35 38.59 -10.68 -8.89
CA ARG A 35 40.01 -10.27 -8.86
C ARG A 35 40.32 -9.17 -9.87
N LYS A 36 39.82 -9.29 -11.11
CA LYS A 36 40.04 -8.27 -12.17
C LYS A 36 39.40 -6.94 -11.83
N PHE A 37 38.22 -6.96 -11.20
CA PHE A 37 37.51 -5.77 -10.77
C PHE A 37 38.30 -5.00 -9.71
N GLU A 38 38.94 -5.73 -8.79
CA GLU A 38 39.79 -5.19 -7.71
C GLU A 38 41.14 -4.65 -8.23
N THR A 39 41.72 -5.22 -9.30
CA THR A 39 43.00 -4.81 -9.88
C THR A 39 42.90 -3.58 -10.80
N GLY A 40 42.71 -2.38 -10.23
CA GLY A 40 43.03 -1.08 -10.86
C GLY A 40 42.47 -0.80 -12.27
N MET A 41 41.48 -1.55 -12.76
CA MET A 41 41.01 -1.43 -14.14
C MET A 41 40.15 -0.16 -14.34
N PRO A 42 40.05 0.38 -15.58
CA PRO A 42 39.19 1.52 -15.86
C PRO A 42 37.69 1.23 -15.61
N THR A 43 36.95 2.23 -15.15
CA THR A 43 35.52 2.14 -14.81
C THR A 43 34.62 1.55 -15.91
N PRO A 44 34.81 1.85 -17.21
CA PRO A 44 34.02 1.19 -18.27
C PRO A 44 34.18 -0.33 -18.31
N GLN A 45 35.38 -0.83 -18.02
CA GLN A 45 35.63 -2.27 -18.00
C GLN A 45 35.05 -2.93 -16.74
N ARG A 46 35.06 -2.21 -15.60
CA ARG A 46 34.35 -2.60 -14.37
C ARG A 46 32.85 -2.74 -14.62
N ALA A 47 32.23 -1.77 -15.29
CA ALA A 47 30.82 -1.83 -15.67
C ALA A 47 30.51 -3.08 -16.49
N LYS A 48 31.36 -3.39 -17.50
CA LYS A 48 31.20 -4.59 -18.33
C LYS A 48 31.22 -5.89 -17.53
N ILE A 49 32.09 -6.01 -16.52
CA ILE A 49 32.12 -7.18 -15.64
C ILE A 49 30.79 -7.33 -14.89
N LEU A 50 30.28 -6.25 -14.30
CA LEU A 50 29.01 -6.29 -13.57
C LEU A 50 27.85 -6.63 -14.50
N ILE A 51 27.82 -6.08 -15.71
CA ILE A 51 26.82 -6.39 -16.74
C ILE A 51 26.88 -7.87 -17.11
N ASP A 52 28.08 -8.43 -17.32
CA ASP A 52 28.22 -9.86 -17.65
C ASP A 52 27.81 -10.77 -16.48
N MET A 53 28.13 -10.39 -15.24
CA MET A 53 27.65 -11.09 -14.04
C MET A 53 26.11 -11.04 -13.93
N LYS A 54 25.52 -9.87 -14.11
CA LYS A 54 24.05 -9.70 -14.06
C LYS A 54 23.36 -10.43 -15.21
N ARG A 55 23.99 -10.49 -16.38
CA ARG A 55 23.50 -11.26 -17.53
C ARG A 55 23.47 -12.75 -17.20
N ILE A 56 24.47 -13.29 -16.50
CA ILE A 56 24.42 -14.67 -16.00
C ILE A 56 23.28 -14.84 -14.99
N ALA A 57 23.16 -13.93 -14.01
CA ALA A 57 22.11 -13.97 -13.00
C ALA A 57 20.69 -13.98 -13.60
N ASN A 58 20.48 -13.23 -14.70
CA ASN A 58 19.20 -13.15 -15.39
C ASN A 58 18.90 -14.38 -16.25
N ASN A 59 19.92 -15.06 -16.80
CA ASN A 59 19.75 -16.22 -17.68
C ASN A 59 19.80 -17.57 -16.95
N ILE A 60 20.31 -17.62 -15.71
CA ILE A 60 20.44 -18.84 -14.91
C ILE A 60 19.74 -18.61 -13.55
N PRO A 61 18.43 -18.89 -13.44
CA PRO A 61 17.64 -18.59 -12.24
C PRO A 61 18.21 -19.20 -10.95
N SER A 62 18.74 -20.42 -10.99
CA SER A 62 19.34 -21.12 -9.84
C SER A 62 20.57 -20.40 -9.26
N PHE A 63 21.23 -19.56 -10.06
CA PHE A 63 22.40 -18.78 -9.65
C PHE A 63 22.09 -17.34 -9.29
N ARG A 64 20.87 -16.86 -9.56
CA ARG A 64 20.50 -15.45 -9.47
C ARG A 64 20.81 -14.84 -8.10
N THR A 65 20.40 -15.51 -7.01
CA THR A 65 20.61 -15.03 -5.63
C THR A 65 22.10 -14.93 -5.31
N LYS A 66 22.85 -16.03 -5.50
CA LYS A 66 24.30 -16.06 -5.29
C LYS A 66 25.04 -15.01 -6.12
N MET A 67 24.58 -14.76 -7.35
CA MET A 67 25.21 -13.75 -8.23
C MET A 67 24.92 -12.34 -7.77
N ASN A 68 23.68 -12.04 -7.38
CA ASN A 68 23.34 -10.72 -6.85
C ASN A 68 24.12 -10.43 -5.56
N GLU A 69 24.22 -11.38 -4.63
CA GLU A 69 25.02 -11.26 -3.41
C GLU A 69 26.51 -10.98 -3.71
N LYS A 70 27.06 -11.62 -4.76
CA LYS A 70 28.43 -11.35 -5.20
C LYS A 70 28.59 -9.96 -5.82
N ILE A 71 27.62 -9.51 -6.61
CA ILE A 71 27.61 -8.13 -7.13
C ILE A 71 27.56 -7.13 -5.98
N ASP A 72 26.70 -7.35 -4.98
CA ASP A 72 26.61 -6.49 -3.79
C ASP A 72 27.94 -6.42 -3.04
N LEU A 73 28.61 -7.55 -2.84
CA LEU A 73 29.91 -7.59 -2.17
C LEU A 73 30.98 -6.80 -2.95
N ILE A 74 31.04 -6.97 -4.28
CA ILE A 74 31.98 -6.25 -5.15
C ILE A 74 31.71 -4.75 -5.08
N LEU A 75 30.45 -4.34 -5.23
CA LEU A 75 30.04 -2.94 -5.17
C LEU A 75 30.34 -2.32 -3.80
N PHE A 76 30.10 -3.05 -2.72
CA PHE A 76 30.41 -2.62 -1.36
C PHE A 76 31.91 -2.37 -1.16
N LYS A 77 32.76 -3.34 -1.55
CA LYS A 77 34.22 -3.18 -1.49
C LYS A 77 34.69 -2.00 -2.36
N PHE A 78 34.09 -1.84 -3.54
CA PHE A 78 34.44 -0.78 -4.47
C PHE A 78 34.11 0.61 -3.93
N LYS A 79 32.88 0.78 -3.44
CA LYS A 79 32.37 2.02 -2.84
C LYS A 79 33.20 2.45 -1.62
N ASN A 80 33.61 1.51 -0.78
CA ASN A 80 34.37 1.79 0.44
C ASN A 80 35.90 1.88 0.25
N SER A 81 36.40 1.71 -0.98
CA SER A 81 37.83 1.81 -1.26
C SER A 81 38.24 3.28 -1.46
N LYS A 82 39.11 3.79 -0.58
CA LYS A 82 39.66 5.17 -0.65
C LYS A 82 40.34 5.51 -2.00
N LYS A 83 40.76 4.50 -2.79
CA LYS A 83 41.39 4.72 -4.11
C LYS A 83 40.37 4.88 -5.24
N ASN A 84 39.12 4.47 -5.07
CA ASN A 84 38.13 4.36 -6.15
C ASN A 84 36.82 5.12 -5.86
N SER A 85 36.72 5.88 -4.77
CA SER A 85 35.49 6.61 -4.39
C SER A 85 34.97 7.48 -5.54
N ASN A 86 35.89 8.19 -6.22
CA ASN A 86 35.54 9.10 -7.32
C ASN A 86 35.11 8.40 -8.62
N ASP A 87 35.27 7.07 -8.69
CA ASP A 87 34.86 6.28 -9.85
C ASP A 87 33.51 5.59 -9.64
N PHE A 88 32.93 5.63 -8.42
CA PHE A 88 31.64 5.01 -8.14
C PHE A 88 30.48 5.76 -8.80
N GLY A 89 30.42 7.09 -8.69
CA GLY A 89 29.46 7.90 -9.44
C GLY A 89 29.55 7.69 -10.96
N LYS A 90 30.77 7.64 -11.51
CA LYS A 90 31.01 7.34 -12.93
C LYS A 90 30.53 5.94 -13.32
N LEU A 91 30.72 4.95 -12.44
CA LEU A 91 30.23 3.59 -12.65
C LEU A 91 28.70 3.59 -12.76
N GLY A 92 28.01 4.31 -11.87
CA GLY A 92 26.56 4.50 -11.92
C GLY A 92 26.09 5.11 -13.24
N ILE A 93 26.75 6.18 -13.71
CA ILE A 93 26.44 6.83 -14.99
C ILE A 93 26.63 5.88 -16.17
N ILE A 94 27.78 5.18 -16.25
CA ILE A 94 28.07 4.24 -17.35
C ILE A 94 27.06 3.10 -17.36
N LEU A 95 26.72 2.55 -16.19
CA LEU A 95 25.68 1.53 -16.07
C LEU A 95 24.31 2.09 -16.48
N ASN A 96 24.02 3.33 -16.13
CA ASN A 96 22.72 3.95 -16.43
C ASN A 96 22.55 4.37 -17.91
N GLN A 97 23.65 4.55 -18.64
CA GLN A 97 23.67 4.89 -20.07
C GLN A 97 23.78 3.65 -20.99
N GLU A 98 23.81 2.46 -20.41
CA GLU A 98 24.01 1.21 -21.14
C GLU A 98 22.77 0.84 -21.99
N GLU A 99 22.97 0.52 -23.27
CA GLU A 99 21.86 0.39 -24.22
C GLU A 99 21.03 -0.90 -24.06
N THR A 100 21.62 -1.99 -23.52
CA THR A 100 20.90 -3.25 -23.32
C THR A 100 20.02 -3.24 -22.07
N GLY A 101 20.10 -2.20 -21.25
CA GLY A 101 19.27 -2.03 -20.06
C GLY A 101 19.66 -2.91 -18.86
N ILE A 102 20.72 -3.71 -18.99
CA ILE A 102 21.24 -4.56 -17.89
C ILE A 102 21.98 -3.69 -16.88
N GLY A 103 22.68 -2.65 -17.33
CA GLY A 103 23.39 -1.72 -16.45
C GLY A 103 22.47 -1.01 -15.46
N GLN A 104 21.36 -0.46 -15.94
CA GLN A 104 20.35 0.20 -15.12
C GLN A 104 19.64 -0.80 -14.19
N SER A 105 19.44 -2.06 -14.63
CA SER A 105 18.96 -3.14 -13.74
C SER A 105 19.93 -3.37 -12.56
N ILE A 106 21.23 -3.12 -12.73
CA ILE A 106 22.19 -3.19 -11.62
C ILE A 106 22.01 -1.97 -10.70
N VAL A 107 21.84 -0.77 -11.26
CA VAL A 107 21.55 0.44 -10.49
C VAL A 107 20.27 0.29 -9.66
N ALA A 108 19.25 -0.35 -10.22
CA ALA A 108 17.96 -0.61 -9.60
C ALA A 108 18.01 -1.64 -8.46
N ASP A 109 18.67 -2.77 -8.72
CA ASP A 109 18.56 -3.97 -7.86
C ASP A 109 19.50 -3.94 -6.66
N HIS A 110 20.55 -3.11 -6.68
CA HIS A 110 21.65 -3.18 -5.72
C HIS A 110 21.70 -1.94 -4.83
N THR A 111 21.66 -2.17 -3.52
CA THR A 111 21.56 -1.11 -2.49
C THR A 111 22.70 -0.08 -2.57
N ALA A 112 23.87 -0.50 -3.07
CA ALA A 112 25.02 0.37 -3.27
C ALA A 112 24.72 1.61 -4.12
N PHE A 113 23.74 1.54 -5.03
CA PHE A 113 23.32 2.63 -5.93
C PHE A 113 22.10 3.43 -5.45
N GLN A 114 21.53 3.16 -4.26
CA GLN A 114 20.34 3.87 -3.77
C GLN A 114 20.49 5.41 -3.80
N GLY A 115 21.66 5.94 -3.41
CA GLY A 115 21.94 7.38 -3.51
C GLY A 115 21.90 7.92 -4.94
N TYR A 116 22.39 7.14 -5.93
CA TYR A 116 22.30 7.51 -7.34
C TYR A 116 20.87 7.40 -7.88
N SER A 117 20.09 6.39 -7.46
CA SER A 117 18.67 6.31 -7.79
C SER A 117 17.87 7.49 -7.23
N LEU A 118 18.20 7.94 -6.02
CA LEU A 118 17.64 9.16 -5.43
C LEU A 118 18.01 10.42 -6.25
N SER A 119 19.23 10.51 -6.76
CA SER A 119 19.64 11.65 -7.59
C SER A 119 18.88 11.73 -8.90
N LEU A 120 18.70 10.60 -9.59
CA LEU A 120 17.86 10.51 -10.79
C LEU A 120 16.40 10.89 -10.49
N PHE A 121 15.86 10.45 -9.36
CA PHE A 121 14.50 10.80 -8.95
C PHE A 121 14.33 12.32 -8.71
N ASN A 122 15.29 12.93 -8.03
CA ASN A 122 15.29 14.38 -7.80
C ASN A 122 15.40 15.16 -9.12
N GLU A 123 16.21 14.72 -10.07
CA GLU A 123 16.30 15.32 -11.40
C GLU A 123 14.95 15.27 -12.13
N LYS A 124 14.26 14.12 -12.10
CA LYS A 124 12.93 13.97 -12.71
C LYS A 124 11.89 14.92 -12.10
N THR A 125 11.85 15.03 -10.77
CA THR A 125 10.85 15.86 -10.07
C THR A 125 11.14 17.36 -10.14
N GLN A 126 12.40 17.76 -10.30
CA GLN A 126 12.80 19.18 -10.43
C GLN A 126 12.52 19.77 -11.81
N LYS A 127 12.22 18.94 -12.82
CA LYS A 127 11.87 19.40 -14.18
C LYS A 127 10.70 20.39 -14.19
N HIS A 128 9.74 20.20 -13.27
CA HIS A 128 8.59 21.07 -13.12
C HIS A 128 8.60 21.76 -11.75
N GLY A 129 9.03 23.04 -11.76
CA GLY A 129 9.09 23.88 -10.56
C GLY A 129 7.74 24.46 -10.13
N ILE A 130 7.81 25.42 -9.21
CA ILE A 130 6.63 26.07 -8.62
C ILE A 130 5.72 26.74 -9.64
N ASP A 131 6.29 27.39 -10.66
CA ASP A 131 5.50 28.09 -11.69
C ASP A 131 4.62 27.12 -12.46
N TYR A 132 5.18 25.99 -12.91
CA TYR A 132 4.40 24.93 -13.56
C TYR A 132 3.27 24.42 -12.66
N VAL A 133 3.56 24.18 -11.37
CA VAL A 133 2.56 23.69 -10.42
C VAL A 133 1.41 24.68 -10.28
N LEU A 134 1.71 25.96 -10.08
CA LEU A 134 0.69 27.00 -9.93
C LEU A 134 -0.05 27.30 -11.23
N ASP A 135 0.56 27.12 -12.39
CA ASP A 135 -0.11 27.33 -13.68
C ASP A 135 -1.11 26.21 -13.99
N ASN A 136 -0.83 24.99 -13.55
CA ASN A 136 -1.62 23.79 -13.88
C ASN A 136 -2.49 23.27 -12.72
N ILE A 137 -2.47 23.91 -11.54
CA ILE A 137 -3.37 23.60 -10.43
C ILE A 137 -4.82 23.94 -10.79
N THR A 138 -5.73 23.04 -10.43
CA THR A 138 -7.18 23.20 -10.69
C THR A 138 -7.99 22.87 -9.42
N GLY A 139 -9.30 23.07 -9.45
CA GLY A 139 -10.18 22.87 -8.30
C GLY A 139 -10.76 24.20 -7.80
N ASP A 140 -10.71 24.43 -6.50
CA ASP A 140 -11.26 25.61 -5.85
C ASP A 140 -10.44 26.90 -6.07
N ILE A 141 -11.04 28.05 -5.77
CA ILE A 141 -10.42 29.37 -5.95
C ILE A 141 -9.22 29.49 -5.00
N LEU A 142 -8.08 29.96 -5.53
CA LEU A 142 -6.83 30.07 -4.79
C LEU A 142 -6.03 31.32 -5.16
N ASP A 143 -5.29 31.84 -4.19
CA ASP A 143 -4.40 33.00 -4.38
C ASP A 143 -2.99 32.51 -4.78
N LYS A 144 -2.78 32.38 -6.10
CA LYS A 144 -1.51 31.91 -6.68
C LYS A 144 -0.34 32.80 -6.28
N THR A 145 -0.54 34.11 -6.21
CA THR A 145 0.52 35.07 -5.86
C THR A 145 0.97 34.89 -4.42
N ARG A 146 0.01 34.73 -3.51
CA ARG A 146 0.30 34.45 -2.10
C ARG A 146 0.95 33.08 -1.91
N LEU A 147 0.48 32.04 -2.59
CA LEU A 147 1.10 30.72 -2.55
C LEU A 147 2.56 30.75 -3.03
N LYS A 148 2.82 31.40 -4.17
CA LYS A 148 4.17 31.55 -4.71
C LYS A 148 5.10 32.24 -3.71
N LYS A 149 4.69 33.39 -3.17
CA LYS A 149 5.48 34.13 -2.18
C LYS A 149 5.81 33.27 -0.96
N ARG A 150 4.83 32.54 -0.43
CA ARG A 150 5.01 31.67 0.74
C ARG A 150 5.89 30.46 0.44
N TYR A 151 5.83 29.95 -0.79
CA TYR A 151 6.70 28.89 -1.25
C TYR A 151 8.15 29.37 -1.32
N ASP A 152 8.38 30.58 -1.84
CA ASP A 152 9.72 31.18 -1.91
C ASP A 152 10.30 31.43 -0.51
N ASP A 153 9.47 31.88 0.44
CA ASP A 153 9.84 32.01 1.85
C ASP A 153 10.25 30.67 2.47
N PHE A 154 9.44 29.62 2.25
CA PHE A 154 9.75 28.26 2.65
C PHE A 154 11.07 27.79 2.04
N ARG A 155 11.24 27.92 0.72
CA ARG A 155 12.38 27.37 -0.01
C ARG A 155 13.68 28.04 0.43
N ARG A 156 13.68 29.36 0.56
CA ARG A 156 14.82 30.13 1.07
C ARG A 156 15.23 29.66 2.45
N LYS A 157 14.28 29.51 3.38
CA LYS A 157 14.60 29.08 4.75
C LYS A 157 15.05 27.62 4.80
N TYR A 158 14.42 26.74 4.03
CA TYR A 158 14.81 25.33 3.92
C TYR A 158 16.25 25.19 3.42
N ASP A 159 16.60 25.89 2.34
CA ASP A 159 17.96 25.85 1.77
C ASP A 159 19.01 26.41 2.75
N GLU A 160 18.67 27.47 3.50
CA GLU A 160 19.51 28.03 4.57
C GLU A 160 19.79 26.99 5.67
N LEU A 161 18.73 26.35 6.21
CA LEU A 161 18.83 25.38 7.29
C LEU A 161 19.61 24.13 6.86
N VAL A 162 19.32 23.58 5.68
CA VAL A 162 20.05 22.42 5.17
C VAL A 162 21.53 22.76 5.01
N ARG A 163 21.88 23.90 4.41
CA ARG A 163 23.29 24.34 4.27
C ARG A 163 24.00 24.52 5.61
N GLN A 164 23.30 25.04 6.62
CA GLN A 164 23.87 25.29 7.95
C GLN A 164 24.18 23.99 8.71
N TYR A 165 23.28 23.01 8.62
CA TYR A 165 23.29 21.81 9.47
C TYR A 165 23.77 20.54 8.77
N ILE A 166 23.97 20.54 7.44
CA ILE A 166 24.49 19.38 6.71
C ILE A 166 25.95 19.10 7.09
N LYS A 167 26.15 18.17 8.04
CA LYS A 167 27.47 17.75 8.54
C LYS A 167 27.49 16.24 8.86
N PRO A 168 28.65 15.57 8.79
CA PRO A 168 28.76 14.14 9.07
C PRO A 168 28.30 13.73 10.48
N SER A 169 28.43 14.62 11.47
CA SER A 169 28.04 14.35 12.86
C SER A 169 26.53 14.42 13.11
N MET A 170 25.71 14.85 12.12
CA MET A 170 24.24 14.93 12.17
C MET A 170 23.65 15.58 13.45
N ALA A 171 24.41 16.43 14.14
CA ALA A 171 23.94 17.10 15.36
C ALA A 171 22.86 18.14 15.02
N SER A 172 21.60 17.80 15.27
CA SER A 172 20.41 18.60 14.93
C SER A 172 19.69 19.15 16.15
N ASP A 173 20.25 19.02 17.36
CA ASP A 173 19.62 19.44 18.62
C ASP A 173 19.20 20.91 18.62
N GLN A 174 20.05 21.79 18.10
CA GLN A 174 19.72 23.22 18.01
C GLN A 174 18.59 23.48 17.01
N LEU A 175 18.56 22.75 15.88
CA LEU A 175 17.49 22.86 14.90
C LEU A 175 16.16 22.36 15.49
N ILE A 176 16.19 21.25 16.23
CA ILE A 176 15.04 20.71 16.96
C ILE A 176 14.53 21.72 17.98
N ALA A 177 15.42 22.31 18.79
CA ALA A 177 15.06 23.32 19.77
C ALA A 177 14.42 24.55 19.10
N ASN A 178 15.02 25.08 18.04
CA ASN A 178 14.48 26.20 17.26
C ASN A 178 13.10 25.87 16.68
N THR A 179 12.91 24.65 16.17
CA THR A 179 11.61 24.19 15.64
C THR A 179 10.52 24.26 16.70
N LYS A 180 10.80 23.79 17.92
CA LYS A 180 9.86 23.85 19.05
C LYS A 180 9.59 25.28 19.51
N LEU A 181 10.59 26.16 19.44
CA LEU A 181 10.44 27.57 19.81
C LEU A 181 9.53 28.34 18.84
N LEU A 182 9.48 27.99 17.56
CA LEU A 182 8.60 28.64 16.57
C LEU A 182 7.12 28.49 16.92
N THR A 183 6.75 27.31 17.43
CA THR A 183 5.40 27.03 17.91
C THR A 183 5.16 27.60 19.30
N GLY A 184 6.20 27.84 20.09
CA GLY A 184 6.09 28.43 21.43
C GLY A 184 5.10 27.67 22.31
N ASP A 185 4.30 28.42 23.09
CA ASP A 185 3.23 27.87 23.94
C ASP A 185 1.86 27.78 23.23
N ILE A 186 1.82 27.65 21.89
CA ILE A 186 0.54 27.49 21.17
C ILE A 186 -0.18 26.25 21.73
N LYS A 187 -1.33 26.49 22.36
CA LYS A 187 -2.20 25.46 22.94
C LYS A 187 -3.57 25.59 22.30
N GLN A 188 -3.94 24.57 21.53
CA GLN A 188 -5.29 24.46 21.00
C GLN A 188 -6.18 23.77 22.02
N GLN A 189 -7.39 24.27 22.20
CA GLN A 189 -8.38 23.64 23.07
C GLN A 189 -9.52 23.07 22.22
N ALA A 190 -10.12 21.95 22.64
CA ALA A 190 -11.18 21.31 21.86
C ALA A 190 -12.37 22.25 21.53
N ASN A 191 -12.66 23.21 22.44
CA ASN A 191 -13.78 24.14 22.31
C ASN A 191 -13.39 25.50 21.69
N GLN A 192 -12.10 25.80 21.59
CA GLN A 192 -11.60 27.07 21.08
C GLN A 192 -10.31 26.83 20.30
N ILE A 193 -10.38 27.06 19.01
CA ILE A 193 -9.26 26.86 18.08
C ILE A 193 -8.87 28.20 17.53
N ASP A 194 -7.64 28.59 17.84
CA ASP A 194 -7.05 29.79 17.30
C ASP A 194 -6.39 29.41 15.98
N TRP A 195 -6.91 29.92 14.86
CA TRP A 195 -6.34 29.71 13.52
C TRP A 195 -6.37 31.00 12.70
N ASP A 196 -5.62 31.98 13.17
CA ASP A 196 -5.55 33.32 12.60
C ASP A 196 -4.39 33.47 11.59
N ALA A 197 -4.21 34.70 11.08
CA ALA A 197 -3.09 35.02 10.21
C ALA A 197 -1.72 34.80 10.89
N SER A 198 -1.61 34.95 12.21
CA SER A 198 -0.35 34.78 12.94
C SER A 198 0.16 33.34 12.86
N ILE A 199 -0.72 32.36 13.02
CA ILE A 199 -0.39 30.93 12.88
C ILE A 199 -0.07 30.63 11.42
N ARG A 200 -0.92 31.06 10.48
CA ARG A 200 -0.70 30.84 9.04
C ARG A 200 0.63 31.41 8.55
N ASN A 201 1.07 32.54 9.10
CA ASN A 201 2.34 33.18 8.75
C ASN A 201 3.56 32.38 9.21
N LYS A 202 3.45 31.55 10.25
CA LYS A 202 4.53 30.69 10.75
C LYS A 202 4.71 29.40 9.94
N ILE A 203 3.67 28.96 9.23
CA ILE A 203 3.64 27.64 8.57
C ILE A 203 4.78 27.45 7.55
N PRO A 204 5.12 28.42 6.66
CA PRO A 204 6.23 28.23 5.72
C PRO A 204 7.57 27.99 6.41
N GLU A 205 7.85 28.73 7.48
CA GLU A 205 9.08 28.55 8.26
C GLU A 205 9.08 27.24 9.05
N LEU A 206 7.93 26.87 9.64
CA LEU A 206 7.78 25.60 10.35
C LEU A 206 7.94 24.40 9.41
N ALA A 207 7.32 24.46 8.23
CA ALA A 207 7.49 23.46 7.18
C ALA A 207 8.97 23.37 6.75
N ALA A 208 9.67 24.50 6.61
CA ALA A 208 11.10 24.51 6.28
C ALA A 208 11.95 23.80 7.34
N HIS A 209 11.65 23.99 8.63
CA HIS A 209 12.33 23.29 9.72
C HIS A 209 12.06 21.78 9.70
N ILE A 210 10.80 21.39 9.53
CA ILE A 210 10.38 19.98 9.47
C ILE A 210 11.05 19.27 8.29
N PHE A 211 11.01 19.87 7.09
CA PHE A 211 11.65 19.28 5.93
C PHE A 211 13.17 19.31 6.02
N ALA A 212 13.79 20.35 6.59
CA ALA A 212 15.23 20.35 6.82
C ALA A 212 15.65 19.21 7.76
N LEU A 213 14.95 19.01 8.88
CA LEU A 213 15.20 17.88 9.79
C LEU A 213 15.03 16.53 9.07
N TRP A 214 13.93 16.37 8.34
CA TRP A 214 13.66 15.16 7.57
C TRP A 214 14.75 14.88 6.52
N THR A 215 15.17 15.88 5.76
CA THR A 215 16.27 15.78 4.79
C THR A 215 17.59 15.41 5.47
N LEU A 216 17.94 16.06 6.59
CA LEU A 216 19.20 15.84 7.31
C LEU A 216 19.26 14.44 7.94
N GLN A 217 18.16 13.96 8.52
CA GLN A 217 18.06 12.59 9.07
C GLN A 217 18.21 11.51 7.98
N ASN A 218 17.94 11.87 6.71
CA ASN A 218 18.06 10.97 5.56
C ASN A 218 19.26 11.30 4.66
N ALA A 219 20.19 12.16 5.10
CA ALA A 219 21.29 12.67 4.27
C ALA A 219 22.49 11.71 4.14
N HIS A 220 22.39 10.45 4.56
CA HIS A 220 23.50 9.49 4.50
C HIS A 220 24.12 9.38 3.10
N HIS A 221 23.29 9.34 2.04
CA HIS A 221 23.75 9.29 0.65
C HIS A 221 24.52 10.52 0.18
N TYR A 222 24.28 11.69 0.78
CA TYR A 222 25.02 12.91 0.46
C TYR A 222 26.51 12.79 0.80
N PHE A 223 26.84 12.09 1.88
CA PHE A 223 28.21 11.91 2.36
C PHE A 223 28.96 10.73 1.73
N GLU A 224 28.32 9.98 0.82
CA GLU A 224 28.91 8.76 0.24
C GLU A 224 29.99 9.03 -0.81
N ASP A 225 29.85 10.09 -1.61
CA ASP A 225 30.76 10.40 -2.72
C ASP A 225 31.06 11.91 -2.79
N ASP A 226 32.31 12.29 -2.47
CA ASP A 226 32.80 13.68 -2.52
C ASP A 226 33.07 14.19 -3.95
N SER A 227 33.04 13.31 -4.95
CA SER A 227 33.41 13.63 -6.34
C SER A 227 32.27 14.10 -7.23
N VAL A 228 31.03 14.00 -6.75
CA VAL A 228 29.84 14.37 -7.52
C VAL A 228 29.70 15.90 -7.55
N GLU A 229 29.59 16.50 -8.74
CA GLU A 229 29.46 17.96 -8.91
C GLU A 229 28.22 18.54 -8.21
N ASN A 230 27.06 17.86 -8.28
CA ASN A 230 25.81 18.28 -7.64
C ASN A 230 25.42 17.35 -6.49
N ARG A 231 26.12 17.39 -5.35
CA ARG A 231 25.81 16.53 -4.20
C ARG A 231 24.40 16.72 -3.64
N ASN A 232 23.80 17.90 -3.84
CA ASN A 232 22.43 18.17 -3.39
C ASN A 232 21.38 17.27 -4.05
N SER A 233 21.66 16.72 -5.24
CA SER A 233 20.75 15.73 -5.85
C SER A 233 20.67 14.43 -5.04
N TYR A 234 21.60 14.16 -4.12
CA TYR A 234 21.58 12.97 -3.26
C TYR A 234 20.85 13.20 -1.93
N LEU A 235 20.27 14.39 -1.74
CA LEU A 235 19.44 14.69 -0.58
C LEU A 235 18.00 14.31 -0.86
N LEU A 236 17.31 13.75 0.11
CA LEU A 236 15.87 13.57 0.03
C LEU A 236 15.18 14.92 0.26
N GLN A 237 14.54 15.51 -0.77
CA GLN A 237 14.00 16.87 -0.71
C GLN A 237 12.52 16.91 -1.11
N PRO A 238 11.72 17.82 -0.53
CA PRO A 238 10.35 18.03 -0.99
C PRO A 238 10.33 18.76 -2.34
N HIS A 239 9.36 18.40 -3.19
CA HIS A 239 9.11 19.11 -4.46
C HIS A 239 7.94 20.10 -4.34
N ALA A 240 7.82 21.02 -5.29
CA ALA A 240 6.87 22.13 -5.24
C ALA A 240 5.41 21.69 -5.05
N ALA A 241 4.99 20.64 -5.76
CA ALA A 241 3.63 20.09 -5.62
C ALA A 241 3.33 19.60 -4.19
N GLN A 242 4.28 19.00 -3.47
CA GLN A 242 4.08 18.59 -2.08
C GLN A 242 3.89 19.79 -1.16
N ILE A 243 4.74 20.81 -1.30
CA ILE A 243 4.66 22.01 -0.46
C ILE A 243 3.37 22.78 -0.71
N ILE A 244 2.96 22.94 -1.98
CA ILE A 244 1.69 23.58 -2.30
C ILE A 244 0.51 22.78 -1.77
N SER A 245 0.55 21.45 -1.83
CA SER A 245 -0.49 20.61 -1.20
C SER A 245 -0.61 20.88 0.30
N ILE A 246 0.52 20.90 1.02
CA ILE A 246 0.57 21.20 2.47
C ILE A 246 -0.02 22.59 2.75
N PHE A 247 0.34 23.59 1.94
CA PHE A 247 -0.13 24.96 2.10
C PHE A 247 -1.64 25.09 1.87
N ARG A 248 -2.17 24.37 0.90
CA ARG A 248 -3.62 24.27 0.63
C ARG A 248 -4.34 23.58 1.77
N MET A 249 -3.80 22.47 2.29
CA MET A 249 -4.38 21.76 3.44
C MET A 249 -4.46 22.62 4.69
N LEU A 250 -3.47 23.49 4.90
CA LEU A 250 -3.37 24.37 6.05
C LEU A 250 -3.94 25.79 5.81
N GLY A 251 -4.56 26.01 4.64
CA GLY A 251 -5.25 27.26 4.29
C GLY A 251 -4.35 28.49 4.20
N ILE A 252 -3.08 28.35 3.81
CA ILE A 252 -2.12 29.47 3.75
C ILE A 252 -2.59 30.61 2.84
N ASP A 253 -3.30 30.28 1.77
CA ASP A 253 -3.84 31.22 0.81
C ASP A 253 -5.29 31.64 1.11
N ASP A 254 -5.88 31.14 2.20
CA ASP A 254 -7.19 31.58 2.64
C ASP A 254 -7.12 32.92 3.41
N THR A 255 -8.18 33.69 3.23
CA THR A 255 -8.47 34.91 3.99
C THR A 255 -9.21 34.63 5.29
N LYS A 256 -9.97 33.53 5.37
CA LYS A 256 -10.73 33.17 6.58
C LYS A 256 -9.80 32.80 7.74
N GLU A 257 -10.08 33.30 8.93
CA GLU A 257 -9.35 32.98 10.17
C GLU A 257 -9.86 31.70 10.82
N GLN A 258 -9.90 30.63 10.04
CA GLN A 258 -10.25 29.31 10.52
C GLN A 258 -9.57 28.24 9.66
N LEU A 259 -9.24 27.11 10.28
CA LEU A 259 -8.88 25.91 9.54
C LEU A 259 -10.15 25.33 8.91
N SER A 260 -10.03 24.68 7.75
CA SER A 260 -11.17 24.15 7.00
C SER A 260 -10.92 22.72 6.54
N ASN A 261 -11.97 21.91 6.53
CA ASN A 261 -11.94 20.57 5.94
C ASN A 261 -11.68 20.67 4.44
N ASN A 262 -10.76 19.86 3.91
CA ASN A 262 -10.34 19.92 2.52
C ASN A 262 -9.77 18.58 2.02
N ILE A 263 -9.85 18.34 0.71
CA ILE A 263 -9.23 17.19 0.06
C ILE A 263 -8.31 17.66 -1.07
N ILE A 264 -7.13 17.06 -1.17
CA ILE A 264 -6.17 17.32 -2.25
C ILE A 264 -6.02 16.07 -3.12
N GLN A 265 -6.19 16.21 -4.44
CA GLN A 265 -5.82 15.18 -5.40
C GLN A 265 -4.35 15.29 -5.80
N ILE A 266 -3.62 14.19 -5.68
CA ILE A 266 -2.18 14.09 -5.97
C ILE A 266 -1.92 12.77 -6.69
N GLY A 267 -1.10 12.80 -7.74
CA GLY A 267 -0.80 11.61 -8.54
C GLY A 267 -0.17 10.47 -7.74
N THR A 268 -0.41 9.23 -8.17
CA THR A 268 0.18 8.04 -7.54
C THR A 268 1.71 8.04 -7.69
N GLY A 269 2.43 7.97 -6.57
CA GLY A 269 3.91 8.01 -6.57
C GLY A 269 4.52 9.41 -6.51
N GLU A 270 3.72 10.44 -6.21
CA GLU A 270 4.19 11.82 -6.00
C GLU A 270 4.39 12.18 -4.52
N GLY A 271 4.31 11.18 -3.63
CA GLY A 271 4.63 11.34 -2.20
C GLY A 271 3.47 11.85 -1.33
N LYS A 272 2.27 11.29 -1.50
CA LYS A 272 1.13 11.51 -0.56
C LYS A 272 1.53 11.28 0.90
N SER A 273 2.26 10.20 1.16
CA SER A 273 2.79 9.86 2.49
C SER A 273 3.69 10.95 3.08
N VAL A 274 4.49 11.62 2.24
CA VAL A 274 5.37 12.74 2.67
C VAL A 274 4.53 13.94 3.10
N ILE A 275 3.46 14.23 2.36
CA ILE A 275 2.53 15.33 2.66
C ILE A 275 1.80 15.07 3.96
N LEU A 276 1.24 13.86 4.14
CA LEU A 276 0.55 13.48 5.37
C LEU A 276 1.48 13.51 6.58
N GLY A 277 2.70 12.98 6.47
CA GLY A 277 3.69 13.02 7.55
C GLY A 277 4.10 14.44 7.94
N ALA A 278 4.29 15.34 6.97
CA ALA A 278 4.60 16.75 7.21
C ALA A 278 3.42 17.51 7.83
N VAL A 279 2.20 17.32 7.31
CA VAL A 279 0.98 17.93 7.86
C VAL A 279 0.72 17.45 9.29
N ALA A 280 0.88 16.14 9.55
CA ALA A 280 0.76 15.58 10.89
C ALA A 280 1.78 16.19 11.85
N SER A 281 3.03 16.36 11.40
CA SER A 281 4.09 17.01 12.19
C SER A 281 3.73 18.46 12.54
N ILE A 282 3.28 19.24 11.55
CA ILE A 282 2.91 20.64 11.73
C ILE A 282 1.74 20.76 12.71
N LEU A 283 0.66 20.00 12.50
CA LEU A 283 -0.54 20.05 13.33
C LEU A 283 -0.25 19.57 14.76
N ALA A 284 0.54 18.51 14.94
CA ALA A 284 0.92 18.03 16.26
C ALA A 284 1.78 19.04 17.03
N LEU A 285 2.68 19.78 16.35
CA LEU A 285 3.42 20.90 16.96
C LEU A 285 2.51 22.09 17.27
N LEU A 286 1.46 22.31 16.49
CA LEU A 286 0.51 23.41 16.65
C LEU A 286 -0.62 23.14 17.64
N GLY A 287 -0.62 22.03 18.39
CA GLY A 287 -1.62 21.81 19.45
C GLY A 287 -2.64 20.71 19.20
N PHE A 288 -2.57 19.96 18.09
CA PHE A 288 -3.58 18.96 17.72
C PHE A 288 -3.16 17.52 18.03
N ASP A 289 -4.13 16.65 18.29
CA ASP A 289 -3.93 15.21 18.18
C ASP A 289 -4.35 14.78 16.76
N VAL A 290 -3.45 14.09 16.05
CA VAL A 290 -3.61 13.79 14.63
C VAL A 290 -3.77 12.28 14.45
N CYS A 291 -4.85 11.89 13.78
CA CYS A 291 -5.07 10.51 13.35
C CYS A 291 -4.91 10.44 11.83
N CYS A 292 -3.89 9.71 11.37
CA CYS A 292 -3.68 9.36 9.97
C CYS A 292 -4.38 8.02 9.70
N ALA A 293 -5.51 8.06 9.00
CA ALA A 293 -6.23 6.87 8.57
C ALA A 293 -5.79 6.45 7.17
N CYS A 294 -5.31 5.23 7.04
CA CYS A 294 -5.12 4.56 5.76
C CYS A 294 -6.09 3.40 5.66
N TYR A 295 -6.20 2.79 4.49
CA TYR A 295 -6.98 1.57 4.34
C TYR A 295 -6.15 0.33 4.66
N SER A 296 -4.90 0.28 4.20
CA SER A 296 -3.97 -0.85 4.40
C SER A 296 -3.08 -0.67 5.63
N GLU A 297 -3.01 -1.72 6.44
CA GLU A 297 -2.13 -1.80 7.59
C GLU A 297 -0.65 -1.72 7.20
N TYR A 298 -0.25 -2.39 6.12
CA TYR A 298 1.12 -2.37 5.63
C TYR A 298 1.54 -0.94 5.25
N LEU A 299 0.71 -0.23 4.48
CA LEU A 299 0.98 1.15 4.07
C LEU A 299 1.02 2.10 5.26
N SER A 300 0.06 1.97 6.18
CA SER A 300 0.03 2.74 7.42
C SER A 300 1.32 2.58 8.22
N GLN A 301 1.82 1.35 8.38
CA GLN A 301 3.05 1.09 9.12
C GLN A 301 4.29 1.60 8.39
N ARG A 302 4.36 1.42 7.06
CA ARG A 302 5.44 1.94 6.23
C ARG A 302 5.57 3.45 6.39
N ASP A 303 4.46 4.17 6.27
CA ASP A 303 4.43 5.62 6.32
C ASP A 303 4.78 6.16 7.72
N TYR A 304 4.30 5.49 8.77
CA TYR A 304 4.69 5.80 10.15
C TYR A 304 6.20 5.59 10.37
N LYS A 305 6.76 4.45 9.91
CA LYS A 305 8.21 4.16 10.02
C LYS A 305 9.07 5.18 9.28
N ALA A 306 8.59 5.73 8.17
CA ALA A 306 9.32 6.76 7.42
C ALA A 306 9.46 8.10 8.19
N PHE A 307 8.57 8.36 9.17
CA PHE A 307 8.54 9.63 9.92
C PHE A 307 8.77 9.49 11.43
N ILE A 308 8.81 8.28 11.99
CA ILE A 308 8.92 8.08 13.44
C ILE A 308 10.19 8.69 14.05
N SER A 309 11.31 8.68 13.32
CA SER A 309 12.55 9.35 13.76
C SER A 309 12.32 10.85 13.97
N LEU A 310 11.68 11.50 13.01
CA LEU A 310 11.32 12.92 13.07
C LEU A 310 10.33 13.20 14.21
N PHE A 311 9.28 12.37 14.35
CA PHE A 311 8.29 12.51 15.41
C PHE A 311 8.91 12.40 16.81
N ASN A 312 9.83 11.46 17.00
CA ASN A 312 10.53 11.27 18.27
C ASN A 312 11.48 12.43 18.57
N SER A 313 12.25 12.91 17.59
CA SER A 313 13.11 14.09 17.75
C SER A 313 12.32 15.33 18.16
N LEU A 314 11.14 15.52 17.56
CA LEU A 314 10.24 16.63 17.87
C LEU A 314 9.41 16.39 19.14
N GLY A 315 9.40 15.18 19.71
CA GLY A 315 8.61 14.85 20.90
C GLY A 315 7.10 14.87 20.67
N ILE A 316 6.66 14.55 19.44
CA ILE A 316 5.25 14.61 19.01
C ILE A 316 4.65 13.23 18.69
N SER A 317 5.40 12.14 18.85
CA SER A 317 4.95 10.79 18.49
C SER A 317 3.72 10.33 19.27
N SER A 318 3.54 10.75 20.52
CA SER A 318 2.33 10.46 21.31
C SER A 318 1.06 11.17 20.82
N HIS A 319 1.20 12.15 19.93
CA HIS A 319 0.10 12.96 19.38
C HIS A 319 -0.23 12.60 17.93
N ILE A 320 0.45 11.61 17.35
CA ILE A 320 0.26 11.20 15.97
C ILE A 320 -0.01 9.70 15.95
N GLN A 321 -1.21 9.31 15.53
CA GLN A 321 -1.62 7.93 15.40
C GLN A 321 -1.77 7.56 13.94
N TYR A 322 -1.11 6.49 13.50
CA TYR A 322 -1.34 5.86 12.20
C TYR A 322 -2.13 4.57 12.39
N GLY A 323 -3.10 4.30 11.52
CA GLY A 323 -3.81 3.02 11.52
C GLY A 323 -4.85 2.90 10.42
N THR A 324 -5.49 1.74 10.35
CA THR A 324 -6.66 1.54 9.49
C THR A 324 -7.91 2.20 10.08
N PHE A 325 -8.98 2.38 9.29
CA PHE A 325 -10.28 2.84 9.81
C PHE A 325 -10.81 1.95 10.94
N ASN A 326 -10.58 0.63 10.87
CA ASN A 326 -10.92 -0.33 11.93
C ASN A 326 -10.19 0.00 13.23
N LYS A 327 -8.86 0.23 13.15
CA LYS A 327 -8.05 0.61 14.33
C LYS A 327 -8.40 1.98 14.86
N LEU A 328 -8.76 2.91 13.98
CA LEU A 328 -9.22 4.23 14.36
C LEU A 328 -10.51 4.15 15.17
N CYS A 329 -11.50 3.39 14.70
CA CYS A 329 -12.75 3.19 15.41
C CYS A 329 -12.55 2.46 16.73
N GLU A 330 -11.73 1.41 16.76
CA GLU A 330 -11.35 0.72 17.99
C GLU A 330 -10.74 1.70 19.02
N HIS A 331 -9.85 2.60 18.59
CA HIS A 331 -9.28 3.60 19.48
C HIS A 331 -10.33 4.57 20.02
N ILE A 332 -11.19 5.11 19.14
CA ILE A 332 -12.23 6.09 19.50
C ILE A 332 -13.24 5.48 20.47
N VAL A 333 -13.74 4.27 20.19
CA VAL A 333 -14.72 3.59 21.03
C VAL A 333 -14.16 3.30 22.43
N ASN A 334 -12.86 3.00 22.54
CA ASN A 334 -12.22 2.67 23.81
C ASN A 334 -11.52 3.86 24.49
N GLU A 335 -11.71 5.09 24.02
CA GLU A 335 -11.06 6.29 24.57
C GLU A 335 -11.31 6.49 26.08
N ASN A 336 -12.48 6.09 26.54
CA ASN A 336 -12.89 6.23 27.94
C ASN A 336 -12.86 4.88 28.67
N GLY A 337 -12.14 3.88 28.15
CA GLY A 337 -12.06 2.53 28.72
C GLY A 337 -12.47 1.45 27.72
N ASP A 338 -11.96 0.25 27.95
CA ASP A 338 -12.22 -0.90 27.08
C ASP A 338 -13.68 -1.37 27.19
N ILE A 339 -14.46 -1.15 26.13
CA ILE A 339 -15.88 -1.49 26.12
C ILE A 339 -16.14 -2.99 26.28
N ARG A 340 -15.20 -3.83 25.82
CA ARG A 340 -15.33 -5.29 25.96
C ARG A 340 -15.17 -5.70 27.41
N GLN A 341 -14.21 -5.10 28.13
CA GLN A 341 -14.04 -5.34 29.57
C GLN A 341 -15.24 -4.87 30.38
N VAL A 342 -15.81 -3.71 30.04
CA VAL A 342 -17.01 -3.19 30.70
C VAL A 342 -18.19 -4.15 30.53
N VAL A 343 -18.46 -4.59 29.30
CA VAL A 343 -19.55 -5.53 29.01
C VAL A 343 -19.29 -6.90 29.63
N GLU A 344 -18.05 -7.39 29.58
CA GLU A 344 -17.68 -8.67 30.21
C GLU A 344 -17.95 -8.66 31.71
N GLN A 345 -17.52 -7.62 32.43
CA GLN A 345 -17.74 -7.52 33.86
C GLN A 345 -19.22 -7.36 34.21
N LEU A 346 -19.99 -6.62 33.40
CA LEU A 346 -21.43 -6.50 33.56
C LEU A 346 -22.13 -7.87 33.45
N ILE A 347 -21.70 -8.72 32.50
CA ILE A 347 -22.31 -10.04 32.29
C ILE A 347 -21.84 -11.06 33.33
N LEU A 348 -20.53 -11.14 33.59
CA LEU A 348 -19.93 -12.19 34.42
C LEU A 348 -19.99 -11.90 35.92
N LYS A 349 -19.82 -10.64 36.33
CA LYS A 349 -19.66 -10.23 37.73
C LYS A 349 -20.86 -9.44 38.26
N ASP A 350 -21.83 -9.12 37.40
CA ASP A 350 -23.01 -8.33 37.76
C ASP A 350 -22.65 -6.98 38.43
N SER A 351 -21.48 -6.44 38.07
CA SER A 351 -20.90 -5.24 38.66
C SER A 351 -20.88 -4.11 37.64
N ASN A 352 -21.47 -2.97 37.99
CA ASN A 352 -21.29 -1.74 37.23
C ASN A 352 -19.87 -1.20 37.48
N ILE A 353 -19.06 -1.08 36.43
CA ILE A 353 -17.79 -0.35 36.52
C ILE A 353 -18.11 1.13 36.51
N ALA A 354 -17.82 1.83 37.61
CA ALA A 354 -17.69 3.27 37.58
C ALA A 354 -16.42 3.60 36.78
N VAL A 355 -16.58 3.96 35.51
CA VAL A 355 -15.47 4.49 34.73
C VAL A 355 -15.16 5.88 35.27
N GLU A 356 -14.04 6.01 36.00
CA GLU A 356 -13.54 7.33 36.39
C GLU A 356 -13.22 8.12 35.11
N LYS A 357 -14.01 9.17 34.86
CA LYS A 357 -13.69 10.14 33.79
C LYS A 357 -12.49 10.94 34.24
N ALA A 358 -11.29 10.53 33.84
CA ALA A 358 -10.11 11.37 33.98
C ALA A 358 -10.37 12.70 33.25
N LYS A 359 -10.33 13.82 33.98
CA LYS A 359 -10.35 15.18 33.42
C LYS A 359 -9.00 15.46 32.74
N ILE A 360 -8.78 14.85 31.58
CA ILE A 360 -7.65 15.19 30.72
C ILE A 360 -8.12 16.33 29.81
N ILE A 361 -7.38 17.43 29.79
CA ILE A 361 -7.56 18.51 28.81
C ILE A 361 -7.22 17.89 27.44
N LYS A 362 -8.24 17.59 26.64
CA LYS A 362 -8.07 16.96 25.32
C LYS A 362 -7.69 18.01 24.28
N ARG A 363 -6.60 17.76 23.53
CA ARG A 363 -6.28 18.51 22.31
C ARG A 363 -7.41 18.28 21.28
N PRO A 364 -7.73 19.26 20.43
CA PRO A 364 -8.64 19.02 19.32
C PRO A 364 -8.05 17.95 18.38
N LYS A 365 -8.92 17.03 17.94
CA LYS A 365 -8.54 15.92 17.07
C LYS A 365 -8.73 16.26 15.60
N ILE A 366 -7.75 15.88 14.78
CA ILE A 366 -7.80 16.00 13.32
C ILE A 366 -7.65 14.63 12.69
N LEU A 367 -8.50 14.34 11.70
CA LEU A 367 -8.40 13.15 10.87
C LEU A 367 -7.74 13.53 9.53
N LEU A 368 -6.64 12.86 9.21
CA LEU A 368 -5.99 12.90 7.91
C LEU A 368 -6.24 11.56 7.20
N ILE A 369 -6.97 11.59 6.09
CA ILE A 369 -7.36 10.38 5.36
C ILE A 369 -6.45 10.20 4.14
N ASP A 370 -5.79 9.05 4.05
CA ASP A 370 -5.13 8.59 2.83
C ASP A 370 -6.11 7.81 1.96
N GLU A 371 -6.11 8.12 0.67
CA GLU A 371 -7.04 7.62 -0.33
C GLU A 371 -8.52 7.76 0.09
N VAL A 372 -8.96 9.02 0.21
CA VAL A 372 -10.33 9.43 0.60
C VAL A 372 -11.45 8.67 -0.13
N ASP A 373 -11.22 8.25 -1.37
CA ASP A 373 -12.15 7.45 -2.15
C ASP A 373 -12.44 6.07 -1.53
N VAL A 374 -11.51 5.45 -0.79
CA VAL A 374 -11.83 4.17 -0.11
C VAL A 374 -12.83 4.36 1.01
N PHE A 375 -12.82 5.54 1.65
CA PHE A 375 -13.74 5.77 2.75
C PHE A 375 -15.19 5.59 2.32
N PHE A 376 -15.51 5.84 1.04
CA PHE A 376 -16.82 5.65 0.43
C PHE A 376 -17.12 4.21 -0.01
N SER A 377 -16.16 3.28 0.12
CA SER A 377 -16.41 1.87 -0.20
C SER A 377 -17.46 1.26 0.73
N ARG A 378 -18.06 0.16 0.27
CA ARG A 378 -19.04 -0.61 1.05
C ARG A 378 -18.48 -1.13 2.37
N ASP A 379 -17.17 -1.32 2.47
CA ASP A 379 -16.51 -1.82 3.67
C ASP A 379 -16.51 -0.79 4.81
N PHE A 380 -16.61 0.50 4.48
CA PHE A 380 -16.53 1.60 5.45
C PHE A 380 -17.82 2.41 5.50
N TYR A 381 -18.14 3.22 4.49
CA TYR A 381 -19.24 4.21 4.57
C TYR A 381 -20.60 3.58 4.92
N GLY A 382 -20.90 2.41 4.35
CA GLY A 382 -22.15 1.67 4.59
C GLY A 382 -22.09 0.66 5.75
N ASN A 383 -20.98 0.62 6.50
CA ASN A 383 -20.71 -0.46 7.45
C ASN A 383 -20.47 0.06 8.88
N VAL A 384 -20.37 -0.89 9.82
CA VAL A 384 -20.23 -0.61 11.25
C VAL A 384 -19.06 -1.41 11.86
N TYR A 385 -18.31 -0.75 12.73
CA TYR A 385 -17.42 -1.41 13.67
C TYR A 385 -18.26 -2.03 14.80
N THR A 386 -18.17 -3.34 15.00
CA THR A 386 -18.96 -4.06 16.02
C THR A 386 -18.02 -4.81 16.97
N PRO A 387 -17.53 -4.17 18.05
CA PRO A 387 -16.77 -4.87 19.07
C PRO A 387 -17.66 -5.89 19.77
N ALA A 388 -17.09 -7.03 20.15
CA ALA A 388 -17.81 -8.08 20.84
C ALA A 388 -16.97 -8.70 21.96
N VAL A 389 -17.63 -9.06 23.05
CA VAL A 389 -17.06 -9.88 24.13
C VAL A 389 -17.30 -11.36 23.82
N SER A 390 -16.32 -12.20 24.15
CA SER A 390 -16.43 -13.65 24.01
C SER A 390 -16.68 -14.29 25.37
N LEU A 391 -17.90 -14.80 25.59
CA LEU A 391 -18.23 -15.55 26.81
C LEU A 391 -17.72 -16.98 26.67
N LYS A 392 -16.67 -17.30 27.44
CA LYS A 392 -16.03 -18.61 27.48
C LYS A 392 -16.23 -19.23 28.86
N GLU A 393 -17.18 -20.17 28.95
CA GLU A 393 -17.50 -20.91 30.17
C GLU A 393 -17.75 -22.38 29.80
N PRO A 394 -17.50 -23.35 30.71
CA PRO A 394 -17.73 -24.77 30.41
C PRO A 394 -19.16 -25.07 29.96
N THR A 395 -20.15 -24.37 30.52
CA THR A 395 -21.56 -24.54 30.14
C THR A 395 -21.85 -24.02 28.72
N VAL A 396 -21.13 -22.99 28.27
CA VAL A 396 -21.18 -22.50 26.87
C VAL A 396 -20.57 -23.54 25.95
N THR A 397 -19.40 -24.10 26.32
CA THR A 397 -18.74 -25.13 25.53
C THR A 397 -19.64 -26.34 25.31
N SER A 398 -20.26 -26.87 26.38
CA SER A 398 -21.18 -28.01 26.26
C SER A 398 -22.38 -27.71 25.36
N LEU A 399 -22.94 -26.50 25.42
CA LEU A 399 -24.06 -26.10 24.58
C LEU A 399 -23.66 -26.02 23.09
N VAL A 400 -22.54 -25.38 22.77
CA VAL A 400 -22.07 -25.27 21.39
C VAL A 400 -21.68 -26.64 20.82
N ASP A 401 -20.99 -27.47 21.61
CA ASP A 401 -20.63 -28.85 21.22
C ASP A 401 -21.89 -29.67 20.89
N TYR A 402 -22.95 -29.53 21.70
CA TYR A 402 -24.24 -30.17 21.44
C TYR A 402 -24.84 -29.70 20.11
N ILE A 403 -24.88 -28.39 19.87
CA ILE A 403 -25.42 -27.80 18.63
C ILE A 403 -24.66 -28.33 17.42
N TRP A 404 -23.33 -28.32 17.46
CA TRP A 404 -22.50 -28.83 16.37
C TRP A 404 -22.71 -30.33 16.15
N THR A 405 -22.73 -31.14 17.21
CA THR A 405 -22.91 -32.59 17.12
C THR A 405 -24.27 -32.95 16.54
N GLN A 406 -25.31 -32.23 16.91
CA GLN A 406 -26.70 -32.48 16.49
C GLN A 406 -27.11 -31.71 15.22
N ARG A 407 -26.18 -31.05 14.52
CA ARG A 407 -26.46 -30.19 13.35
C ARG A 407 -27.27 -30.87 12.24
N LYS A 408 -27.11 -32.19 12.07
CA LYS A 408 -27.85 -32.97 11.05
C LYS A 408 -29.31 -33.28 11.43
N SER A 409 -29.71 -33.00 12.67
CA SER A 409 -31.01 -33.41 13.23
C SER A 409 -32.11 -32.33 13.10
N ASN A 410 -31.91 -31.33 12.23
CA ASN A 410 -32.80 -30.18 12.02
C ASN A 410 -33.21 -29.53 13.37
N LEU A 411 -32.22 -28.93 14.02
CA LEU A 411 -32.36 -28.31 15.34
C LEU A 411 -33.24 -27.05 15.26
N THR A 412 -34.06 -26.85 16.28
CA THR A 412 -34.84 -25.63 16.49
C THR A 412 -34.60 -25.11 17.90
N LEU A 413 -34.85 -23.81 18.13
CA LEU A 413 -34.69 -23.22 19.45
C LEU A 413 -35.49 -23.96 20.53
N ASN A 414 -36.72 -24.41 20.22
CA ASN A 414 -37.55 -25.15 21.16
C ASN A 414 -36.90 -26.49 21.56
N LYS A 415 -36.37 -27.23 20.59
CA LYS A 415 -35.64 -28.48 20.88
C LYS A 415 -34.40 -28.24 21.74
N ILE A 416 -33.71 -27.11 21.54
CA ILE A 416 -32.54 -26.74 22.35
C ILE A 416 -32.96 -26.36 23.77
N LYS A 417 -34.09 -25.65 23.95
CA LYS A 417 -34.58 -25.25 25.28
C LYS A 417 -34.84 -26.44 26.21
N ASP A 418 -35.21 -27.58 25.65
CA ASP A 418 -35.49 -28.81 26.41
C ASP A 418 -34.20 -29.52 26.89
N THR A 419 -33.03 -29.17 26.36
CA THR A 419 -31.77 -29.85 26.69
C THR A 419 -31.21 -29.45 28.05
N HIS A 420 -30.35 -30.31 28.61
CA HIS A 420 -29.68 -29.99 29.88
C HIS A 420 -28.60 -28.92 29.68
N GLU A 421 -27.92 -28.93 28.53
CA GLU A 421 -26.89 -28.00 28.13
C GLU A 421 -27.41 -26.56 28.09
N TYR A 422 -28.60 -26.34 27.50
CA TYR A 422 -29.26 -25.03 27.51
C TYR A 422 -29.59 -24.56 28.92
N ARG A 423 -30.20 -25.43 29.73
CA ARG A 423 -30.59 -25.11 31.11
C ARG A 423 -29.37 -24.75 31.98
N ASN A 424 -28.26 -25.47 31.82
CA ASN A 424 -27.01 -25.18 32.53
C ASN A 424 -26.40 -23.84 32.10
N CYS A 425 -26.42 -23.54 30.80
CA CYS A 425 -25.94 -22.27 30.29
C CYS A 425 -26.78 -21.10 30.82
N CYS A 426 -28.11 -21.20 30.79
CA CYS A 426 -28.99 -20.14 31.31
C CYS A 426 -28.88 -19.98 32.83
N THR A 427 -28.68 -21.07 33.58
CA THR A 427 -28.43 -21.01 35.03
C THR A 427 -27.15 -20.25 35.35
N ARG A 428 -26.12 -20.34 34.50
CA ARG A 428 -24.87 -19.58 34.64
C ARG A 428 -25.05 -18.08 34.36
N PHE A 429 -26.01 -17.71 33.50
CA PHE A 429 -26.28 -16.35 33.07
C PHE A 429 -27.76 -15.95 33.27
N PRO A 430 -28.28 -15.97 34.51
CA PRO A 430 -29.72 -15.90 34.76
C PRO A 430 -30.36 -14.57 34.32
N LYS A 431 -29.60 -13.46 34.33
CA LYS A 431 -30.08 -12.14 33.88
C LYS A 431 -30.03 -11.95 32.36
N TRP A 432 -29.33 -12.83 31.65
CA TRP A 432 -28.98 -12.66 30.24
C TRP A 432 -29.55 -13.77 29.35
N GLU A 433 -30.52 -14.54 29.85
CA GLU A 433 -31.14 -15.65 29.11
C GLU A 433 -31.61 -15.22 27.72
N LEU A 434 -32.24 -14.05 27.59
CA LEU A 434 -32.69 -13.53 26.29
C LEU A 434 -31.54 -13.35 25.29
N LEU A 435 -30.38 -12.83 25.74
CA LEU A 435 -29.20 -12.68 24.88
C LEU A 435 -28.64 -14.05 24.47
N ILE A 436 -28.64 -15.02 25.39
CA ILE A 436 -28.23 -16.39 25.09
C ILE A 436 -29.18 -17.01 24.07
N GLN A 437 -30.49 -16.80 24.18
CA GLN A 437 -31.47 -17.29 23.21
C GLN A 437 -31.27 -16.68 21.82
N GLU A 438 -31.02 -15.37 21.69
CA GLU A 438 -30.71 -14.76 20.39
C GLU A 438 -29.41 -15.30 19.79
N ALA A 439 -28.35 -15.44 20.61
CA ALA A 439 -27.10 -16.07 20.18
C ALA A 439 -27.32 -17.49 19.64
N ILE A 440 -28.19 -18.29 20.27
CA ILE A 440 -28.54 -19.64 19.80
C ILE A 440 -29.28 -19.57 18.46
N LYS A 441 -30.18 -18.60 18.25
CA LYS A 441 -30.86 -18.45 16.95
C LYS A 441 -29.86 -18.17 15.84
N ASP A 442 -28.90 -17.27 16.08
CA ASP A 442 -27.83 -16.97 15.14
C ASP A 442 -26.95 -18.21 14.87
N MET A 443 -26.59 -18.96 15.92
CA MET A 443 -25.88 -20.25 15.78
C MET A 443 -26.67 -21.25 14.94
N LEU A 444 -27.97 -21.40 15.19
CA LEU A 444 -28.83 -22.31 14.44
C LEU A 444 -28.94 -21.92 12.97
N PHE A 445 -29.07 -20.62 12.69
CA PHE A 445 -29.07 -20.11 11.32
C PHE A 445 -27.74 -20.44 10.62
N ASP A 446 -26.61 -20.14 11.27
CA ASP A 446 -25.29 -20.34 10.68
C ASP A 446 -24.90 -21.81 10.53
N VAL A 447 -25.27 -22.68 11.48
CA VAL A 447 -24.96 -24.12 11.38
C VAL A 447 -25.78 -24.81 10.30
N ASN A 448 -27.03 -24.38 10.09
CA ASN A 448 -27.91 -24.94 9.06
C ASN A 448 -27.54 -24.46 7.65
N ASN A 449 -26.97 -23.25 7.54
CA ASN A 449 -26.49 -22.66 6.29
C ASN A 449 -24.95 -22.65 6.24
N PHE A 450 -24.33 -23.64 6.89
CA PHE A 450 -22.87 -23.81 6.95
C PHE A 450 -22.35 -24.42 5.64
N GLU A 451 -22.58 -23.73 4.54
CA GLU A 451 -21.76 -23.90 3.35
C GLU A 451 -20.48 -23.11 3.62
N SER A 452 -19.31 -23.75 3.50
CA SER A 452 -18.03 -23.14 3.85
C SER A 452 -17.89 -21.79 3.14
N HIS A 453 -17.98 -20.70 3.89
CA HIS A 453 -17.76 -19.36 3.36
C HIS A 453 -16.26 -19.13 3.13
N ASN A 454 -15.90 -18.07 2.43
CA ASN A 454 -14.50 -17.81 2.10
C ASN A 454 -13.71 -17.46 3.38
N TYR A 455 -12.81 -18.35 3.80
CA TYR A 455 -11.84 -18.15 4.88
C TYR A 455 -10.53 -18.86 4.55
N VAL A 456 -9.45 -18.42 5.19
CA VAL A 456 -8.10 -18.99 5.05
C VAL A 456 -7.71 -19.67 6.35
N ILE A 457 -7.06 -20.84 6.26
CA ILE A 457 -6.50 -21.54 7.42
C ILE A 457 -4.99 -21.37 7.39
N LYS A 458 -4.44 -20.73 8.41
CA LYS A 458 -3.00 -20.51 8.53
C LYS A 458 -2.62 -20.45 10.01
N GLU A 459 -1.48 -21.04 10.36
CA GLU A 459 -0.96 -21.06 11.74
C GLU A 459 -2.00 -21.50 12.78
N ASP A 460 -2.71 -22.59 12.48
CA ASP A 460 -3.73 -23.17 13.37
C ASP A 460 -4.89 -22.19 13.69
N LYS A 461 -5.18 -21.25 12.80
CA LYS A 461 -6.25 -20.25 12.95
C LYS A 461 -7.04 -20.09 11.66
N ILE A 462 -8.29 -19.67 11.82
CA ILE A 462 -9.14 -19.22 10.73
C ILE A 462 -9.00 -17.70 10.63
N GLY A 463 -8.64 -17.23 9.45
CA GLY A 463 -8.53 -15.82 9.12
C GLY A 463 -9.35 -15.47 7.88
N TYR A 464 -9.53 -14.17 7.68
CA TYR A 464 -10.25 -13.60 6.55
C TYR A 464 -9.34 -12.68 5.78
N ILE A 465 -9.50 -12.67 4.46
CA ILE A 465 -8.80 -11.72 3.60
C ILE A 465 -9.48 -10.36 3.79
N GLU A 466 -8.75 -9.41 4.35
CA GLU A 466 -9.10 -7.99 4.35
C GLU A 466 -8.01 -7.25 3.59
N GLN A 467 -8.37 -6.75 2.41
CA GLN A 467 -7.47 -6.03 1.50
C GLN A 467 -6.24 -6.86 1.12
N ASP A 468 -5.03 -6.44 1.52
CA ASP A 468 -3.79 -7.12 1.19
C ASP A 468 -3.38 -8.16 2.25
N ASN A 469 -4.11 -8.36 3.35
CA ASN A 469 -3.68 -9.21 4.47
C ASN A 469 -4.75 -10.20 4.95
N ILE A 470 -4.29 -11.22 5.68
CA ILE A 470 -5.17 -12.11 6.44
C ILE A 470 -5.29 -11.56 7.85
N ILE A 471 -6.52 -11.27 8.27
CA ILE A 471 -6.87 -10.82 9.61
C ILE A 471 -7.49 -11.98 10.41
N TYR A 472 -7.17 -12.03 11.70
CA TYR A 472 -7.67 -13.09 12.62
C TYR A 472 -8.57 -12.53 13.74
N ASN A 473 -8.76 -11.21 13.78
CA ASN A 473 -9.56 -10.51 14.79
C ASN A 473 -10.97 -10.14 14.30
N VAL A 474 -11.36 -10.59 13.10
CA VAL A 474 -12.70 -10.43 12.53
C VAL A 474 -13.39 -11.79 12.48
N VAL A 475 -14.69 -11.77 12.72
CA VAL A 475 -15.53 -12.98 12.73
C VAL A 475 -16.79 -12.72 11.91
N TYR A 476 -17.15 -13.69 11.08
CA TYR A 476 -18.41 -13.74 10.37
C TYR A 476 -19.36 -14.63 11.17
N GLY A 477 -20.19 -13.99 11.99
CA GLY A 477 -21.19 -14.63 12.84
C GLY A 477 -20.65 -15.83 13.62
N TYR A 478 -21.48 -16.87 13.70
CA TYR A 478 -21.11 -18.20 14.18
C TYR A 478 -20.59 -19.12 13.07
N LYS A 479 -20.67 -18.74 11.79
CA LYS A 479 -19.98 -19.47 10.70
C LYS A 479 -18.48 -19.62 10.98
N THR A 480 -17.84 -18.59 11.55
CA THR A 480 -16.42 -18.67 11.94
C THR A 480 -16.20 -19.76 13.00
N LEU A 481 -17.06 -19.82 14.01
CA LEU A 481 -16.99 -20.83 15.06
C LEU A 481 -17.18 -22.23 14.47
N PHE A 482 -18.16 -22.42 13.60
CA PHE A 482 -18.40 -23.72 12.97
C PHE A 482 -17.32 -24.11 11.96
N ALA A 483 -16.64 -23.14 11.34
CA ALA A 483 -15.45 -23.41 10.55
C ALA A 483 -14.32 -24.02 11.41
N TYR A 484 -14.13 -23.57 12.67
CA TYR A 484 -13.20 -24.20 13.59
C TYR A 484 -13.56 -25.67 13.85
N TYR A 485 -14.84 -25.98 14.08
CA TYR A 485 -15.28 -27.37 14.25
C TYR A 485 -15.07 -28.21 12.99
N PHE A 486 -15.49 -27.70 11.84
CA PHE A 486 -15.43 -28.41 10.56
C PHE A 486 -14.00 -28.73 10.14
N GLU A 487 -13.08 -27.78 10.27
CA GLU A 487 -11.68 -27.97 9.90
C GLU A 487 -10.91 -28.75 10.97
N HIS A 488 -11.36 -28.75 12.23
CA HIS A 488 -10.89 -29.69 13.26
C HIS A 488 -11.28 -31.14 12.93
N GLU A 489 -12.52 -31.39 12.50
CA GLU A 489 -12.96 -32.73 12.03
C GLU A 489 -12.12 -33.24 10.84
N LYS A 490 -11.58 -32.32 10.03
CA LYS A 490 -10.64 -32.62 8.92
C LYS A 490 -9.18 -32.70 9.34
N GLY A 491 -8.85 -32.43 10.61
CA GLY A 491 -7.49 -32.44 11.13
C GLY A 491 -6.62 -31.25 10.71
N LYS A 492 -7.21 -30.15 10.21
CA LYS A 492 -6.47 -28.92 9.84
C LYS A 492 -6.36 -27.90 10.97
N ILE A 493 -7.18 -28.05 12.00
CA ILE A 493 -7.20 -27.22 13.21
C ILE A 493 -7.00 -28.12 14.43
N SER A 494 -6.13 -27.70 15.35
CA SER A 494 -5.85 -28.40 16.60
C SER A 494 -7.04 -28.37 17.56
N LYS A 495 -7.02 -29.28 18.53
CA LYS A 495 -8.05 -29.32 19.57
C LYS A 495 -7.97 -28.08 20.47
N GLU A 496 -6.76 -27.62 20.74
CA GLU A 496 -6.46 -26.43 21.52
C GLU A 496 -7.06 -25.18 20.86
N SER A 497 -6.81 -25.00 19.56
CA SER A 497 -7.33 -23.86 18.81
C SER A 497 -8.85 -23.88 18.67
N LEU A 498 -9.46 -25.06 18.46
CA LEU A 498 -10.92 -25.20 18.54
C LEU A 498 -11.42 -24.74 19.91
N LYS A 499 -10.87 -25.29 21.00
CA LYS A 499 -11.27 -24.97 22.38
C LYS A 499 -11.17 -23.47 22.67
N ASP A 500 -10.12 -22.82 22.20
CA ASP A 500 -9.92 -21.37 22.38
C ASP A 500 -10.96 -20.53 21.66
N ASN A 501 -11.65 -21.06 20.65
CA ASN A 501 -12.61 -20.30 19.84
C ASN A 501 -14.08 -20.59 20.21
N ILE A 502 -14.36 -21.63 20.99
CA ILE A 502 -15.72 -21.93 21.47
C ILE A 502 -16.20 -20.86 22.44
N CYS A 503 -17.17 -20.05 22.00
CA CYS A 503 -17.75 -18.99 22.81
C CYS A 503 -19.13 -18.55 22.31
N ILE A 504 -19.88 -17.88 23.19
CA ILE A 504 -21.00 -17.01 22.79
C ILE A 504 -20.46 -15.59 22.64
N ARG A 505 -20.69 -14.96 21.49
CA ARG A 505 -20.24 -13.59 21.22
C ARG A 505 -21.38 -12.62 21.47
N ILE A 506 -21.17 -11.70 22.41
CA ILE A 506 -22.14 -10.62 22.69
C ILE A 506 -21.58 -9.33 22.11
N LYS A 507 -22.35 -8.71 21.20
CA LYS A 507 -22.00 -7.43 20.59
C LYS A 507 -22.05 -6.33 21.66
N CYS A 508 -20.98 -5.54 21.78
CA CYS A 508 -20.86 -4.44 22.73
C CYS A 508 -21.45 -3.12 22.20
N GLY A 509 -21.92 -3.12 20.95
CA GLY A 509 -22.42 -1.97 20.22
C GLY A 509 -22.08 -2.09 18.74
N SER A 510 -22.72 -1.29 17.90
CA SER A 510 -22.37 -1.14 16.49
C SER A 510 -22.15 0.34 16.20
N PHE A 511 -20.97 0.68 15.72
CA PHE A 511 -20.50 2.04 15.55
C PHE A 511 -20.26 2.30 14.06
N SER A 512 -21.01 3.21 13.45
CA SER A 512 -20.85 3.54 12.03
C SER A 512 -19.47 4.14 11.76
N TYR A 513 -18.75 3.63 10.77
CA TYR A 513 -17.49 4.25 10.33
C TYR A 513 -17.73 5.67 9.82
N ALA A 514 -18.83 5.87 9.08
CA ALA A 514 -19.23 7.17 8.55
C ALA A 514 -19.42 8.21 9.66
N GLU A 515 -20.14 7.87 10.72
CA GLU A 515 -20.40 8.76 11.86
C GLU A 515 -19.20 8.92 12.80
N THR A 516 -18.38 7.88 12.96
CA THR A 516 -17.22 7.92 13.86
C THR A 516 -16.23 9.00 13.43
N SER A 517 -16.06 9.20 12.12
CA SER A 517 -15.22 10.28 11.58
C SER A 517 -15.75 11.69 11.85
N LEU A 518 -17.04 11.86 12.16
CA LEU A 518 -17.63 13.17 12.51
C LEU A 518 -17.26 13.65 13.92
N GLN A 519 -16.63 12.80 14.73
CA GLN A 519 -16.11 13.18 16.05
C GLN A 519 -14.84 14.03 15.95
N PHE A 520 -14.19 14.04 14.78
CA PHE A 520 -13.01 14.85 14.53
C PHE A 520 -13.41 16.30 14.27
N LYS A 521 -12.61 17.22 14.81
CA LYS A 521 -12.87 18.64 14.65
C LYS A 521 -12.61 19.10 13.22
N TYR A 522 -11.56 18.55 12.61
CA TYR A 522 -11.26 18.75 11.20
C TYR A 522 -10.98 17.41 10.53
N ILE A 523 -11.41 17.31 9.28
CA ILE A 523 -11.20 16.17 8.40
C ILE A 523 -10.51 16.70 7.15
N MET A 524 -9.33 16.17 6.86
CA MET A 524 -8.58 16.47 5.65
C MET A 524 -8.16 15.17 4.99
N GLY A 525 -7.77 15.21 3.72
CA GLY A 525 -7.23 14.02 3.09
C GLY A 525 -6.56 14.24 1.76
N VAL A 526 -5.91 13.18 1.30
CA VAL A 526 -5.27 13.10 0.00
C VAL A 526 -5.81 11.89 -0.75
N THR A 527 -5.95 11.99 -2.07
CA THR A 527 -6.37 10.86 -2.92
C THR A 527 -5.77 11.00 -4.31
N GLY A 528 -5.69 9.90 -5.06
CA GLY A 528 -5.28 9.90 -6.47
C GLY A 528 -6.42 10.21 -7.43
N THR A 529 -7.66 10.09 -6.96
CA THR A 529 -8.83 9.86 -7.82
C THR A 529 -10.03 10.72 -7.42
N LEU A 530 -9.83 11.89 -6.80
CA LEU A 530 -10.91 12.80 -6.43
C LEU A 530 -11.89 13.11 -7.59
N VAL A 531 -11.36 13.23 -8.81
CA VAL A 531 -12.17 13.47 -10.03
C VAL A 531 -13.11 12.32 -10.38
N THR A 532 -12.84 11.10 -9.91
CA THR A 532 -13.67 9.92 -10.21
C THR A 532 -14.86 9.79 -9.28
N LEU A 533 -14.95 10.57 -8.21
CA LEU A 533 -16.09 10.54 -7.31
C LEU A 533 -17.38 10.95 -8.04
N SER A 534 -18.43 10.20 -7.80
CA SER A 534 -19.79 10.49 -8.25
C SER A 534 -20.33 11.80 -7.65
N ASP A 535 -21.37 12.36 -8.26
CA ASP A 535 -22.01 13.57 -7.75
C ASP A 535 -22.65 13.34 -6.37
N LEU A 536 -23.09 12.12 -6.08
CA LEU A 536 -23.61 11.73 -4.77
C LEU A 536 -22.51 11.72 -3.70
N GLU A 537 -21.36 11.11 -3.98
CA GLU A 537 -20.21 11.12 -3.06
C GLU A 537 -19.73 12.56 -2.81
N LYS A 538 -19.62 13.38 -3.87
CA LYS A 538 -19.29 14.81 -3.74
C LYS A 538 -20.32 15.56 -2.89
N ALA A 539 -21.61 15.26 -3.05
CA ALA A 539 -22.66 15.86 -2.24
C ALA A 539 -22.53 15.44 -0.77
N ILE A 540 -22.18 14.19 -0.47
CA ILE A 540 -21.93 13.70 0.89
C ILE A 540 -20.70 14.38 1.51
N ILE A 541 -19.57 14.42 0.79
CA ILE A 541 -18.34 15.11 1.20
C ILE A 541 -18.66 16.55 1.64
N LYS A 542 -19.47 17.26 0.86
CA LYS A 542 -19.84 18.64 1.15
C LYS A 542 -20.87 18.77 2.28
N SER A 543 -21.95 17.99 2.23
CA SER A 543 -23.11 18.18 3.12
C SER A 543 -22.95 17.50 4.48
N VAL A 544 -22.30 16.33 4.55
CA VAL A 544 -22.10 15.55 5.77
C VAL A 544 -20.77 15.92 6.41
N TYR A 545 -19.67 15.77 5.68
CA TYR A 545 -18.30 16.01 6.20
C TYR A 545 -17.85 17.47 6.18
N LYS A 546 -18.69 18.36 5.62
CA LYS A 546 -18.41 19.80 5.52
C LYS A 546 -17.07 20.11 4.83
N ILE A 547 -16.66 19.25 3.90
CA ILE A 547 -15.49 19.44 3.06
C ILE A 547 -15.94 20.24 1.84
N GLU A 548 -15.65 21.54 1.83
CA GLU A 548 -16.06 22.45 0.74
C GLU A 548 -14.93 22.71 -0.25
N LYS A 549 -13.68 22.41 0.12
CA LYS A 549 -12.48 22.72 -0.67
C LYS A 549 -11.84 21.48 -1.24
N ASN A 550 -11.63 21.51 -2.54
CA ASN A 550 -11.05 20.42 -3.32
C ASN A 550 -10.01 21.00 -4.28
N THR A 551 -8.75 20.59 -4.14
CA THR A 551 -7.67 21.05 -5.02
C THR A 551 -7.07 19.87 -5.78
N ILE A 552 -6.82 20.04 -7.07
CA ILE A 552 -6.17 19.05 -7.93
C ILE A 552 -4.79 19.57 -8.31
N ILE A 553 -3.76 18.87 -7.82
CA ILE A 553 -2.36 19.22 -8.03
C ILE A 553 -1.87 18.55 -9.33
N PRO A 554 -1.17 19.28 -10.22
CA PRO A 554 -0.65 18.71 -11.45
C PRO A 554 0.54 17.80 -11.17
N SER A 555 0.74 16.80 -12.03
CA SER A 555 1.89 15.91 -11.90
C SER A 555 3.20 16.65 -12.18
N VAL A 556 4.16 16.53 -11.25
CA VAL A 556 5.54 17.02 -11.43
C VAL A 556 6.30 16.26 -12.51
N PHE A 557 5.76 15.17 -13.02
CA PHE A 557 6.33 14.39 -14.12
C PHE A 557 5.79 14.80 -15.50
N GLY A 558 4.82 15.72 -15.55
CA GLY A 558 4.18 16.17 -16.78
C GLY A 558 2.97 15.33 -17.18
N LYS A 559 2.65 15.31 -18.48
CA LYS A 559 1.53 14.52 -19.01
C LYS A 559 1.83 13.02 -18.91
N ASN A 560 0.82 12.23 -18.57
CA ASN A 560 0.92 10.78 -18.51
C ASN A 560 1.10 10.20 -19.93
N ASN A 561 2.08 9.31 -20.11
CA ASN A 561 2.41 8.66 -21.38
C ASN A 561 1.70 7.30 -21.58
N LEU A 562 0.53 7.13 -20.95
CA LEU A 562 -0.31 5.95 -21.07
C LEU A 562 -0.92 5.84 -22.47
N ARG A 563 -0.68 4.72 -23.14
CA ARG A 563 -1.43 4.28 -24.32
C ARG A 563 -2.67 3.51 -23.89
N PHE A 564 -3.83 4.08 -24.15
CA PHE A 564 -5.12 3.43 -23.98
C PHE A 564 -6.18 4.08 -24.86
N THR A 565 -6.98 3.25 -25.54
CA THR A 565 -8.13 3.66 -26.32
C THR A 565 -9.30 2.73 -26.02
N LYS A 566 -10.43 3.29 -25.56
CA LYS A 566 -11.62 2.51 -25.17
C LYS A 566 -12.06 1.50 -26.24
N LYS A 567 -11.97 1.87 -27.52
CA LYS A 567 -12.40 1.04 -28.65
C LYS A 567 -11.55 -0.22 -28.87
N ASP A 568 -10.23 -0.10 -28.76
CA ASP A 568 -9.32 -1.19 -29.16
C ASP A 568 -8.80 -1.98 -27.95
N ASP A 569 -8.81 -1.36 -26.76
CA ASP A 569 -8.21 -1.91 -25.55
C ASP A 569 -9.25 -2.43 -24.53
N ILE A 570 -10.57 -2.32 -24.79
CA ILE A 570 -11.62 -2.99 -24.03
C ILE A 570 -12.18 -4.14 -24.87
N LYS A 571 -12.02 -5.37 -24.39
CA LYS A 571 -12.43 -6.61 -25.09
C LYS A 571 -13.43 -7.37 -24.21
N ILE A 572 -14.58 -7.74 -24.76
CA ILE A 572 -15.57 -8.58 -24.07
C ILE A 572 -15.64 -9.94 -24.75
N GLU A 573 -15.19 -10.97 -24.06
CA GLU A 573 -15.01 -12.33 -24.58
C GLU A 573 -16.00 -13.31 -23.95
N ASN A 574 -16.29 -14.38 -24.67
CA ASN A 574 -17.06 -15.51 -24.15
C ASN A 574 -16.17 -16.45 -23.33
N GLY A 575 -16.78 -17.42 -22.63
CA GLY A 575 -16.07 -18.32 -21.71
C GLY A 575 -14.92 -19.13 -22.34
N ASP A 576 -15.07 -19.62 -23.57
CA ASP A 576 -14.07 -20.50 -24.19
C ASP A 576 -12.85 -19.71 -24.71
N ASP A 577 -13.05 -18.45 -25.11
CA ASP A 577 -12.00 -17.60 -25.66
C ASP A 577 -11.33 -16.69 -24.62
N TYR A 578 -11.98 -16.41 -23.49
CA TYR A 578 -11.52 -15.44 -22.48
C TYR A 578 -10.05 -15.64 -22.04
N PHE A 579 -9.68 -16.85 -21.60
CA PHE A 579 -8.30 -17.14 -21.19
C PHE A 579 -7.32 -17.14 -22.37
N ASN A 580 -7.75 -17.55 -23.56
CA ASN A 580 -6.93 -17.52 -24.77
C ASN A 580 -6.63 -16.09 -25.20
N VAL A 581 -7.59 -15.17 -25.06
CA VAL A 581 -7.41 -13.74 -25.36
C VAL A 581 -6.47 -13.08 -24.37
N ILE A 582 -6.57 -13.39 -23.07
CA ILE A 582 -5.61 -12.91 -22.05
C ILE A 582 -4.19 -13.38 -22.40
N LYS A 583 -4.02 -14.67 -22.70
CA LYS A 583 -2.71 -15.23 -23.10
C LYS A 583 -2.19 -14.57 -24.38
N ARG A 584 -3.02 -14.37 -25.39
CA ARG A 584 -2.63 -13.70 -26.64
C ARG A 584 -2.15 -12.27 -26.37
N GLU A 585 -2.86 -11.51 -25.54
CA GLU A 585 -2.41 -10.16 -25.15
C GLU A 585 -1.07 -10.20 -24.40
N ILE A 586 -0.86 -11.18 -23.50
CA ILE A 586 0.44 -11.38 -22.85
C ILE A 586 1.54 -11.61 -23.90
N ASP A 587 1.33 -12.53 -24.83
CA ASP A 587 2.31 -12.88 -25.88
C ASP A 587 2.63 -11.69 -26.79
N ASP A 588 1.60 -10.96 -27.25
CA ASP A 588 1.73 -9.79 -28.13
C ASP A 588 2.55 -8.66 -27.49
N ARG A 589 2.55 -8.57 -26.15
CA ARG A 589 3.24 -7.53 -25.38
C ARG A 589 4.61 -7.98 -24.89
N LEU A 590 4.86 -9.28 -24.84
CA LEU A 590 6.17 -9.88 -24.57
C LEU A 590 7.05 -10.02 -25.82
N VAL A 591 6.65 -9.47 -26.97
CA VAL A 591 7.50 -9.46 -28.17
C VAL A 591 8.77 -8.64 -27.92
N ALA A 592 9.91 -9.26 -28.14
CA ALA A 592 11.21 -8.63 -27.94
C ALA A 592 11.49 -7.58 -29.02
N THR A 593 11.91 -6.38 -28.63
CA THR A 593 12.65 -5.48 -29.53
C THR A 593 14.16 -5.66 -29.32
N ILE A 594 14.97 -4.71 -29.84
CA ILE A 594 16.43 -4.79 -29.93
C ILE A 594 17.13 -5.04 -28.57
N SER A 595 16.53 -4.67 -27.42
CA SER A 595 17.17 -4.72 -26.09
C SER A 595 16.41 -5.43 -24.96
N GLY A 596 15.25 -6.06 -25.21
CA GLY A 596 14.48 -6.74 -24.15
C GLY A 596 12.99 -6.90 -24.46
N LYS A 597 12.20 -7.23 -23.43
CA LYS A 597 10.73 -7.39 -23.50
C LYS A 597 10.05 -6.54 -22.43
N ARG A 598 8.75 -6.29 -22.59
CA ARG A 598 7.95 -5.60 -21.57
C ARG A 598 7.76 -6.47 -20.32
N ALA A 599 7.30 -5.83 -19.26
CA ALA A 599 6.71 -6.49 -18.10
C ALA A 599 5.18 -6.46 -18.24
N VAL A 600 4.50 -7.54 -17.87
CA VAL A 600 3.03 -7.65 -17.94
C VAL A 600 2.47 -7.95 -16.54
N LEU A 601 1.59 -7.07 -16.06
CA LEU A 601 0.84 -7.24 -14.82
C LEU A 601 -0.60 -7.58 -15.18
N VAL A 602 -1.14 -8.67 -14.64
CA VAL A 602 -2.50 -9.13 -14.91
C VAL A 602 -3.30 -9.17 -13.61
N PHE A 603 -4.38 -8.41 -13.53
CA PHE A 603 -5.21 -8.30 -12.33
C PHE A 603 -6.53 -9.07 -12.49
N PHE A 604 -6.78 -10.00 -11.58
CA PHE A 604 -7.99 -10.81 -11.49
C PHE A 604 -8.88 -10.38 -10.34
N GLU A 605 -10.20 -10.50 -10.50
CA GLU A 605 -11.17 -10.13 -9.46
C GLU A 605 -11.00 -10.93 -8.16
N SER A 606 -10.59 -12.20 -8.27
CA SER A 606 -10.44 -13.11 -7.14
C SER A 606 -9.29 -14.09 -7.35
N GLU A 607 -8.78 -14.62 -6.24
CA GLU A 607 -7.79 -15.71 -6.26
C GLU A 607 -8.29 -16.94 -7.02
N LYS A 608 -9.58 -17.25 -6.93
CA LYS A 608 -10.19 -18.36 -7.67
C LYS A 608 -10.00 -18.19 -9.18
N LYS A 609 -10.39 -17.05 -9.75
CA LYS A 609 -10.25 -16.76 -11.20
C LYS A 609 -8.78 -16.73 -11.63
N LEU A 610 -7.91 -16.20 -10.77
CA LEU A 610 -6.46 -16.21 -11.00
C LEU A 610 -5.93 -17.64 -11.10
N LYS A 611 -6.30 -18.53 -10.16
CA LYS A 611 -5.89 -19.94 -10.16
C LYS A 611 -6.47 -20.69 -11.35
N GLU A 612 -7.73 -20.46 -11.71
CA GLU A 612 -8.34 -21.02 -12.92
C GLU A 612 -7.53 -20.67 -14.18
N PHE A 613 -7.09 -19.41 -14.32
CA PHE A 613 -6.23 -19.02 -15.44
C PHE A 613 -4.85 -19.68 -15.37
N TYR A 614 -4.21 -19.67 -14.19
CA TYR A 614 -2.89 -20.27 -13.96
C TYR A 614 -2.85 -21.79 -14.22
N GLU A 615 -3.96 -22.49 -13.99
CA GLU A 615 -4.12 -23.91 -14.23
C GLU A 615 -4.66 -24.24 -15.63
N SER A 616 -5.11 -23.24 -16.39
CA SER A 616 -5.67 -23.42 -17.72
C SER A 616 -4.63 -23.89 -18.77
N LYS A 617 -5.12 -24.54 -19.82
CA LYS A 617 -4.31 -24.92 -20.99
C LYS A 617 -3.67 -23.73 -21.69
N ALA A 618 -4.24 -22.52 -21.55
CA ALA A 618 -3.71 -21.32 -22.18
C ALA A 618 -2.31 -20.96 -21.65
N LEU A 619 -2.05 -21.19 -20.36
CA LEU A 619 -0.75 -20.89 -19.74
C LEU A 619 0.24 -22.04 -19.73
N GLU A 620 -0.15 -23.27 -20.11
CA GLU A 620 0.66 -24.49 -19.97
C GLU A 620 2.09 -24.34 -20.54
N LEU A 621 2.24 -23.69 -21.69
CA LEU A 621 3.53 -23.49 -22.37
C LEU A 621 4.45 -22.46 -21.73
N ILE A 622 3.91 -21.51 -20.96
CA ILE A 622 4.67 -20.40 -20.36
C ILE A 622 4.58 -20.38 -18.83
N LYS A 623 3.95 -21.39 -18.23
CA LYS A 623 3.63 -21.47 -16.80
C LYS A 623 4.85 -21.26 -15.90
N GLU A 624 6.00 -21.82 -16.27
CA GLU A 624 7.26 -21.66 -15.53
C GLU A 624 7.78 -20.21 -15.49
N SER A 625 7.34 -19.37 -16.41
CA SER A 625 7.72 -17.95 -16.51
C SER A 625 6.72 -17.00 -15.85
N VAL A 626 5.58 -17.52 -15.37
CA VAL A 626 4.52 -16.76 -14.74
C VAL A 626 4.64 -16.87 -13.21
N VAL A 627 4.66 -15.72 -12.54
CA VAL A 627 4.54 -15.64 -11.09
C VAL A 627 3.12 -15.18 -10.76
N TYR A 628 2.57 -15.61 -9.64
CA TYR A 628 1.37 -14.99 -9.10
C TYR A 628 1.59 -14.54 -7.65
N LEU A 629 0.85 -13.53 -7.23
CA LEU A 629 0.84 -13.01 -5.88
C LEU A 629 -0.60 -12.90 -5.38
N THR A 630 -0.87 -13.53 -4.24
CA THR A 630 -2.14 -13.48 -3.51
C THR A 630 -1.91 -12.91 -2.11
N GLU A 631 -2.98 -12.63 -1.40
CA GLU A 631 -3.01 -12.06 -0.06
C GLU A 631 -2.40 -13.00 1.00
N GLU A 632 -2.33 -14.30 0.69
CA GLU A 632 -1.74 -15.31 1.57
C GLU A 632 -0.21 -15.19 1.71
N ALA A 633 0.45 -14.53 0.74
CA ALA A 633 1.88 -14.29 0.75
C ALA A 633 2.32 -13.42 1.94
N SER A 634 3.48 -13.73 2.52
CA SER A 634 4.09 -12.93 3.57
C SER A 634 4.55 -11.56 3.05
N SER A 635 4.73 -10.58 3.94
CA SER A 635 5.19 -9.24 3.55
C SER A 635 6.51 -9.26 2.75
N PRO A 636 7.54 -10.06 3.13
CA PRO A 636 8.76 -10.18 2.33
C PRO A 636 8.52 -10.77 0.93
N GLU A 637 7.66 -11.78 0.81
CA GLU A 637 7.31 -12.38 -0.48
C GLU A 637 6.59 -11.39 -1.39
N LYS A 638 5.66 -10.60 -0.83
CA LYS A 638 4.99 -9.51 -1.55
C LYS A 638 5.99 -8.51 -2.09
N GLU A 639 6.91 -8.01 -1.24
CA GLU A 639 7.93 -7.06 -1.66
C GLU A 639 8.81 -7.61 -2.78
N ILE A 640 9.26 -8.86 -2.67
CA ILE A 640 10.07 -9.54 -3.69
C ILE A 640 9.29 -9.69 -5.00
N ALA A 641 8.03 -10.12 -4.94
CA ALA A 641 7.19 -10.32 -6.11
C ALA A 641 6.87 -8.99 -6.82
N ILE A 642 6.49 -7.95 -6.08
CA ILE A 642 6.19 -6.61 -6.61
C ILE A 642 7.42 -6.00 -7.29
N GLN A 643 8.59 -6.03 -6.63
CA GLN A 643 9.84 -5.55 -7.21
C GLN A 643 10.28 -6.40 -8.40
N GLY A 644 10.00 -7.71 -8.37
CA GLY A 644 10.28 -8.63 -9.47
C GLY A 644 9.38 -8.40 -10.69
N ALA A 645 8.12 -8.02 -10.47
CA ALA A 645 7.09 -7.91 -11.49
C ALA A 645 7.37 -6.81 -12.52
N THR A 646 8.15 -5.78 -12.17
CA THR A 646 8.47 -4.65 -13.06
C THR A 646 9.72 -4.86 -13.90
N LYS A 647 10.29 -6.07 -13.92
CA LYS A 647 11.51 -6.41 -14.69
C LYS A 647 11.16 -6.97 -16.07
N SER A 648 12.09 -6.84 -17.02
CA SER A 648 11.92 -7.36 -18.39
C SER A 648 11.58 -8.85 -18.40
N ASP A 649 10.70 -9.25 -19.32
CA ASP A 649 10.25 -10.64 -19.55
C ASP A 649 9.52 -11.25 -18.34
N ARG A 650 8.91 -10.41 -17.49
CA ARG A 650 8.14 -10.85 -16.33
C ARG A 650 6.65 -10.77 -16.61
N ILE A 651 5.97 -11.84 -16.24
CA ILE A 651 4.52 -11.95 -16.20
C ILE A 651 4.16 -12.16 -14.74
N THR A 652 3.34 -11.29 -14.18
CA THR A 652 2.89 -11.45 -12.80
C THR A 652 1.39 -11.27 -12.70
N LEU A 653 0.73 -12.29 -12.16
CA LEU A 653 -0.70 -12.30 -11.91
C LEU A 653 -0.96 -11.82 -10.49
N PHE A 654 -1.95 -10.96 -10.33
CA PHE A 654 -2.35 -10.37 -9.06
C PHE A 654 -3.85 -10.52 -8.87
N THR A 655 -4.29 -10.60 -7.63
CA THR A 655 -5.68 -10.31 -7.29
C THR A 655 -5.92 -8.79 -7.32
N LYS A 656 -7.19 -8.37 -7.39
CA LYS A 656 -7.59 -6.96 -7.44
C LYS A 656 -7.06 -6.12 -6.28
N ASN A 657 -6.82 -6.72 -5.12
CA ASN A 657 -6.34 -6.03 -3.93
C ASN A 657 -4.94 -5.42 -4.11
N PHE A 658 -4.10 -5.96 -5.00
CA PHE A 658 -2.81 -5.36 -5.36
C PHE A 658 -2.95 -4.23 -6.40
N GLY A 659 -4.14 -4.03 -6.98
CA GLY A 659 -4.46 -2.90 -7.85
C GLY A 659 -4.47 -1.55 -7.12
N ARG A 660 -4.53 -1.58 -5.79
CA ARG A 660 -4.65 -0.43 -4.90
C ARG A 660 -3.46 -0.35 -3.93
N GLY A 661 -2.88 0.85 -3.79
CA GLY A 661 -1.72 1.19 -2.94
C GLY A 661 -0.43 0.36 -3.07
N THR A 662 -0.36 -0.59 -4.00
CA THR A 662 0.88 -1.30 -4.33
C THR A 662 1.70 -0.52 -5.35
N ASP A 663 2.99 -0.32 -5.06
CA ASP A 663 3.85 0.52 -5.90
C ASP A 663 4.71 -0.29 -6.89
N PHE A 664 4.28 -0.33 -8.16
CA PHE A 664 5.03 -0.97 -9.25
C PHE A 664 6.00 0.01 -9.92
N ILE A 665 7.03 0.43 -9.21
CA ILE A 665 8.06 1.30 -9.79
C ILE A 665 8.92 0.49 -10.78
N CYS A 666 9.02 0.98 -12.01
CA CYS A 666 9.83 0.39 -13.05
C CYS A 666 11.23 1.00 -13.04
N TYR A 667 12.19 0.29 -12.45
CA TYR A 667 13.59 0.68 -12.55
C TYR A 667 14.33 -0.02 -13.70
N ASP A 668 13.66 -0.94 -14.42
CA ASP A 668 14.24 -1.68 -15.54
C ASP A 668 14.03 -0.89 -16.85
N PRO A 669 15.08 -0.29 -17.43
CA PRO A 669 14.96 0.50 -18.66
C PRO A 669 14.62 -0.36 -19.87
N ARG A 670 14.85 -1.68 -19.82
CA ARG A 670 14.46 -2.58 -20.93
C ARG A 670 12.95 -2.55 -21.06
N VAL A 671 12.25 -2.52 -19.93
CA VAL A 671 10.80 -2.35 -19.91
C VAL A 671 10.44 -0.96 -20.45
N ALA A 672 11.07 0.11 -19.96
CA ALA A 672 10.81 1.48 -20.42
C ALA A 672 11.03 1.67 -21.94
N LEU A 673 12.16 1.19 -22.48
CA LEU A 673 12.51 1.22 -23.91
C LEU A 673 11.53 0.41 -24.78
N ASN A 674 10.87 -0.60 -24.21
CA ASN A 674 9.88 -1.43 -24.89
C ASN A 674 8.44 -0.93 -24.71
N GLY A 675 8.24 0.34 -24.32
CA GLY A 675 6.92 0.94 -24.13
C GLY A 675 6.37 0.81 -22.71
N GLY A 676 7.22 0.46 -21.75
CA GLY A 676 6.93 0.40 -20.33
C GLY A 676 6.11 -0.82 -19.90
N ILE A 677 5.62 -0.79 -18.67
CA ILE A 677 4.79 -1.86 -18.11
C ILE A 677 3.49 -1.97 -18.92
N HIS A 678 3.01 -3.18 -19.17
CA HIS A 678 1.66 -3.41 -19.65
C HIS A 678 0.78 -3.92 -18.51
N VAL A 679 -0.40 -3.32 -18.34
CA VAL A 679 -1.40 -3.76 -17.37
C VAL A 679 -2.60 -4.34 -18.11
N ILE A 680 -3.02 -5.54 -17.70
CA ILE A 680 -4.24 -6.21 -18.13
C ILE A 680 -5.17 -6.29 -16.92
N GLN A 681 -6.36 -5.71 -17.02
CA GLN A 681 -7.41 -5.88 -16.02
C GLN A 681 -8.44 -6.87 -16.56
N THR A 682 -8.70 -7.95 -15.82
CA THR A 682 -9.53 -9.06 -16.34
C THR A 682 -10.99 -9.00 -15.86
N PHE A 683 -11.40 -7.90 -15.23
CA PHE A 683 -12.71 -7.73 -14.61
C PHE A 683 -13.14 -6.27 -14.66
N LEU A 684 -14.45 -6.02 -14.62
CA LEU A 684 -14.98 -4.67 -14.50
C LEU A 684 -14.93 -4.26 -13.01
N SER A 685 -14.38 -3.09 -12.71
CA SER A 685 -14.35 -2.58 -11.34
C SER A 685 -15.74 -2.15 -10.89
N GLU A 686 -16.08 -2.39 -9.62
CA GLU A 686 -17.31 -1.82 -9.04
C GLU A 686 -17.22 -0.29 -8.90
N GLU A 687 -16.01 0.22 -8.66
CA GLU A 687 -15.74 1.63 -8.46
C GLU A 687 -14.76 2.16 -9.51
N MET A 688 -15.08 3.31 -10.10
CA MET A 688 -14.21 3.98 -11.09
C MET A 688 -12.82 4.33 -10.53
N SER A 689 -12.74 4.59 -9.21
CA SER A 689 -11.47 4.84 -8.52
C SER A 689 -10.55 3.62 -8.56
N GLU A 690 -11.09 2.40 -8.43
CA GLU A 690 -10.33 1.16 -8.51
C GLU A 690 -9.74 0.95 -9.91
N GLU A 691 -10.55 1.15 -10.96
CA GLU A 691 -10.09 1.06 -12.35
C GLU A 691 -8.96 2.06 -12.62
N VAL A 692 -9.14 3.33 -12.25
CA VAL A 692 -8.13 4.38 -12.46
C VAL A 692 -6.84 4.05 -11.69
N GLN A 693 -6.94 3.44 -10.52
CA GLN A 693 -5.78 3.01 -9.75
C GLN A 693 -5.06 1.81 -10.38
N ILE A 694 -5.77 0.79 -10.86
CA ILE A 694 -5.20 -0.36 -11.59
C ILE A 694 -4.52 0.14 -12.86
N LYS A 695 -5.20 0.98 -13.63
CA LYS A 695 -4.68 1.64 -14.84
C LYS A 695 -3.43 2.48 -14.54
N GLY A 696 -3.42 3.16 -13.39
CA GLY A 696 -2.29 3.92 -12.88
C GLY A 696 -1.10 3.08 -12.40
N ARG A 697 -1.16 1.73 -12.43
CA ARG A 697 0.00 0.85 -12.15
C ARG A 697 0.98 0.76 -13.33
N THR A 698 0.65 1.38 -14.46
CA THR A 698 1.55 1.61 -15.60
C THR A 698 1.73 3.11 -15.87
N ALA A 699 2.70 3.47 -16.73
CA ALA A 699 3.00 4.83 -17.16
C ALA A 699 3.22 5.83 -16.00
N ARG A 700 3.95 5.40 -14.97
CA ARG A 700 4.18 6.19 -13.75
C ARG A 700 5.43 7.05 -13.86
N GLN A 701 5.45 8.16 -13.13
CA GLN A 701 6.63 9.05 -13.02
C GLN A 701 7.22 9.49 -14.37
N GLY A 702 6.35 9.68 -15.37
CA GLY A 702 6.71 10.09 -16.72
C GLY A 702 7.10 8.95 -17.66
N ASP A 703 7.12 7.70 -17.19
CA ASP A 703 7.41 6.54 -18.04
C ASP A 703 6.25 6.24 -19.00
N TYR A 704 6.55 5.55 -20.09
CA TYR A 704 5.54 5.02 -21.02
C TYR A 704 4.82 3.82 -20.40
N GLY A 705 3.66 3.49 -20.95
CA GLY A 705 2.91 2.32 -20.52
C GLY A 705 1.70 2.06 -21.40
N SER A 706 1.11 0.88 -21.28
CA SER A 706 -0.19 0.61 -21.92
C SER A 706 -1.09 -0.21 -21.01
N TYR A 707 -2.38 -0.02 -21.17
CA TYR A 707 -3.41 -0.69 -20.39
C TYR A 707 -4.45 -1.30 -21.33
N CYS A 708 -4.99 -2.47 -20.97
CA CYS A 708 -6.18 -3.01 -21.59
C CYS A 708 -7.07 -3.69 -20.55
N MET A 709 -8.33 -3.87 -20.92
CA MET A 709 -9.36 -4.52 -20.12
C MET A 709 -9.93 -5.69 -20.94
N ILE A 710 -9.90 -6.89 -20.37
CA ILE A 710 -10.42 -8.11 -21.00
C ILE A 710 -11.49 -8.67 -20.07
N LEU A 711 -12.75 -8.60 -20.47
CA LEU A 711 -13.91 -8.93 -19.66
C LEU A 711 -14.53 -10.24 -20.11
N LEU A 712 -15.03 -11.02 -19.16
CA LEU A 712 -15.86 -12.19 -19.44
C LEU A 712 -17.33 -11.76 -19.46
N ASP A 713 -18.04 -12.03 -20.55
CA ASP A 713 -19.45 -11.64 -20.74
C ASP A 713 -20.36 -12.05 -19.58
N LYS A 714 -20.25 -13.31 -19.10
CA LYS A 714 -21.03 -13.83 -17.98
C LYS A 714 -20.81 -13.07 -16.67
N ASP A 715 -19.61 -12.51 -16.47
CA ASP A 715 -19.30 -11.77 -15.25
C ASP A 715 -19.91 -10.35 -15.27
N LEU A 716 -20.44 -9.88 -16.42
CA LEU A 716 -21.02 -8.54 -16.58
C LEU A 716 -22.50 -8.44 -16.17
N GLU A 717 -23.20 -9.57 -16.09
CA GLU A 717 -24.62 -9.61 -15.70
C GLU A 717 -24.85 -8.98 -14.32
N LYS A 718 -23.88 -9.08 -13.40
CA LYS A 718 -23.94 -8.46 -12.06
C LYS A 718 -23.96 -6.92 -12.09
N TYR A 719 -23.59 -6.31 -13.20
CA TYR A 719 -23.64 -4.87 -13.45
C TYR A 719 -24.86 -4.44 -14.27
N GLN A 720 -25.80 -5.35 -14.53
CA GLN A 720 -26.97 -5.11 -15.39
C GLN A 720 -26.61 -4.74 -16.83
N ILE A 721 -25.43 -5.17 -17.30
CA ILE A 721 -25.01 -5.05 -18.70
C ILE A 721 -25.57 -6.25 -19.45
N ASP A 722 -26.44 -6.01 -20.43
CA ASP A 722 -27.12 -7.08 -21.16
C ASP A 722 -26.38 -7.49 -22.45
N ARG A 723 -26.94 -8.45 -23.17
CA ARG A 723 -26.35 -8.94 -24.41
C ARG A 723 -26.32 -7.89 -25.53
N ASN A 724 -27.33 -7.03 -25.62
CA ASN A 724 -27.37 -5.96 -26.63
C ASN A 724 -26.27 -4.93 -26.34
N ASP A 725 -26.03 -4.62 -25.07
CA ASP A 725 -24.94 -3.75 -24.63
C ASP A 725 -23.59 -4.32 -25.05
N ILE A 726 -23.37 -5.62 -24.79
CA ILE A 726 -22.14 -6.33 -25.18
C ILE A 726 -21.95 -6.32 -26.71
N GLU A 727 -23.01 -6.58 -27.48
CA GLU A 727 -22.96 -6.55 -28.95
C GLU A 727 -22.66 -5.13 -29.46
N ASN A 728 -23.20 -4.09 -28.84
CA ASN A 728 -22.89 -2.70 -29.15
C ASN A 728 -21.42 -2.35 -28.88
N VAL A 729 -20.82 -2.87 -27.80
CA VAL A 729 -19.38 -2.69 -27.52
C VAL A 729 -18.54 -3.44 -28.56
N ARG A 730 -18.87 -4.70 -28.86
CA ARG A 730 -18.15 -5.54 -29.85
C ARG A 730 -18.19 -4.92 -31.26
N ASP A 731 -19.32 -4.32 -31.65
CA ASP A 731 -19.49 -3.63 -32.93
C ASP A 731 -18.85 -2.22 -32.95
N GLY A 732 -18.29 -1.75 -31.82
CA GLY A 732 -17.72 -0.42 -31.68
C GLY A 732 -18.75 0.71 -31.76
N LYS A 733 -20.04 0.41 -31.55
CA LYS A 733 -21.17 1.35 -31.60
C LYS A 733 -21.35 2.14 -30.31
N SER A 734 -21.03 1.56 -29.15
CA SER A 734 -21.06 2.25 -27.86
C SER A 734 -20.04 1.67 -26.89
N VAL A 735 -19.16 2.52 -26.35
CA VAL A 735 -18.24 2.19 -25.24
C VAL A 735 -18.51 3.09 -24.03
N ALA A 736 -19.72 3.65 -23.95
CA ALA A 736 -20.17 4.44 -22.81
C ALA A 736 -20.82 3.56 -21.72
N ILE A 737 -21.16 2.32 -22.08
CA ILE A 737 -21.78 1.32 -21.19
C ILE A 737 -20.72 0.74 -20.21
N ILE A 738 -19.44 0.85 -20.57
CA ILE A 738 -18.24 0.51 -19.78
C ILE A 738 -17.42 1.78 -19.58
#